data_AF-A0A673TVL4-F1
#
_entry.id   AF-A0A673TVL4-F1
#
_cell.length_a   1.000
_cell.length_b   1.000
_cell.length_c   1.000
_cell.angle_alpha   90.00
_cell.angle_beta   90.00
_cell.angle_gamma   90.00
#
_symmetry.space_group_name_H-M   'P 1'
#
loop_
_entity.id
_entity.type
_entity.pdbx_description
1 polymer ?
#
loop_
_entity_poly.entity_id
_entity_poly.type
_entity_poly.pdbx_seq_one_letter_code
_entity_poly.pdbx_strand_id
1 'polypeptide(L)'
;GHWPLFLAALCPSLQILLVAQVQSRHCDVKTKLVMHIPCTMCSAIKRRMCPPGWLREIPEKISQDCRYEVQLGDSLMSMSGCSMECWKSVVKACCPGFWGSQCYECPGGAETPCNGHGTCLDGIDGNGTCMCQENFTGFACQDCQDPDRFGPNCQSVCSCIHGICSRGPLGDGSCLCFAGYTGPHCDQELPVCQALNCPQNSQCSAEAPACHCLPGHTQQGRECRAPNPCQPSPCSPLAQCSVSPTGQAQCRCPKDYYGDGTVCLPHDPCTINYGGCPRNSTVCVYLRSGKASCQCKPGLVSINHNASAGCFAYCFPHSCDRSATCQVTPDGKTSCVCREGEVGDGRACYGHLLHEIQKVSQLGVVFLRLRVTLAMLDQGCREILTTSGPFTVLVPSLSSVSRTMNASIARQLCKQHIIAGQHILEELGTRQTRRWWTLDGQEITVTLNHFMKYTYKYKDHPQQTFTIQKANYPAANGIFHLVTALQWQPPPELPEDPKRTIGQILASTEAFSRFETILENCGLPSILDGPGPFTVFVPSNEAVDMLRDGRLIYLFTAGLSKLQELVKYHISSQGQLTIEKLISKGRVLTVANQVLAVNISEEGRILLGPEGVPLRRVDVLAANGVIHMLEGVLLPPTILPILPKHCNEEQHKIVAVSTSSWSPPSRAEQVAFLRAPGCIPEGLHSPACSRDGNRERQ
;
A
#
# COMPACT_ATOMS: atom_id res chain seq x y z
N GLY A 1 4.38 12.31 80.20
CA GLY A 1 3.25 12.75 81.02
C GLY A 1 2.08 13.08 80.13
N HIS A 2 0.95 12.43 80.41
CA HIS A 2 -0.46 12.76 80.08
C HIS A 2 -0.88 13.24 78.66
N TRP A 3 -1.61 12.32 78.00
CA TRP A 3 -2.74 12.39 77.02
C TRP A 3 -3.79 13.52 77.23
N PRO A 4 -4.91 13.63 76.45
CA PRO A 4 -5.25 13.43 75.01
C PRO A 4 -6.07 14.63 74.41
N LEU A 5 -6.48 14.57 73.14
CA LEU A 5 -7.82 14.95 72.57
C LEU A 5 -7.72 14.92 71.03
N PHE A 6 -8.66 14.42 70.21
CA PHE A 6 -9.75 13.46 70.32
C PHE A 6 -10.11 13.12 68.86
N LEU A 7 -10.21 11.84 68.50
CA LEU A 7 -10.76 11.38 67.21
C LEU A 7 -12.29 11.45 67.28
N ALA A 8 -12.93 12.11 66.32
CA ALA A 8 -14.34 11.90 66.00
C ALA A 8 -14.47 11.71 64.49
N ALA A 9 -14.86 10.49 64.12
CA ALA A 9 -15.13 10.06 62.76
C ALA A 9 -16.38 10.76 62.21
N LEU A 10 -16.26 11.37 61.03
CA LEU A 10 -17.39 11.75 60.19
C LEU A 10 -17.30 10.93 58.91
N CYS A 11 -18.29 10.05 58.74
CA CYS A 11 -18.60 9.35 57.52
C CYS A 11 -19.22 10.37 56.53
N PRO A 12 -18.78 10.41 55.26
CA PRO A 12 -19.68 10.81 54.19
C PRO A 12 -19.96 9.58 53.32
N SER A 13 -21.22 9.19 53.38
CA SER A 13 -22.03 8.68 52.28
C SER A 13 -21.32 8.55 50.93
N LEU A 14 -21.26 7.31 50.46
CA LEU A 14 -21.01 6.93 49.07
C LEU A 14 -22.08 7.58 48.17
N GLN A 15 -21.88 8.83 47.78
CA GLN A 15 -22.60 9.41 46.64
C GLN A 15 -22.01 8.80 45.39
N ILE A 16 -22.73 7.82 44.86
CA ILE A 16 -22.59 7.35 43.49
C ILE A 16 -22.82 8.58 42.61
N LEU A 17 -21.73 9.21 42.17
CA LEU A 17 -21.73 10.09 41.02
C LEU A 17 -22.05 9.21 39.82
N LEU A 18 -23.34 9.06 39.52
CA LEU A 18 -23.82 8.82 38.17
C LEU A 18 -23.37 10.02 37.34
N VAL A 19 -22.14 9.94 36.85
CA VAL A 19 -21.72 10.71 35.69
C VAL A 19 -22.66 10.25 34.59
N ALA A 20 -23.70 11.03 34.30
CA ALA A 20 -24.44 10.90 33.06
C ALA A 20 -23.41 10.94 31.93
N GLN A 21 -23.11 9.77 31.35
CA GLN A 21 -22.34 9.70 30.13
C GLN A 21 -23.14 10.52 29.12
N VAL A 22 -22.64 11.68 28.74
CA VAL A 22 -23.12 12.38 27.55
C VAL A 22 -22.92 11.39 26.41
N GLN A 23 -24.00 10.71 26.00
CA GLN A 23 -23.95 9.80 24.87
C GLN A 23 -23.47 10.62 23.67
N SER A 24 -22.33 10.22 23.11
CA SER A 24 -21.85 10.77 21.85
C SER A 24 -22.94 10.60 20.82
N ARG A 25 -23.36 11.66 20.12
CA ARG A 25 -24.39 11.59 19.06
C ARG A 25 -23.93 10.79 17.84
N HIS A 26 -22.62 10.61 17.75
CA HIS A 26 -21.94 9.88 16.69
C HIS A 26 -21.40 8.55 17.24
N CYS A 27 -21.89 7.44 16.66
CA CYS A 27 -21.38 6.08 16.88
C CYS A 27 -20.62 5.66 15.64
N ASP A 28 -19.65 6.48 15.32
CA ASP A 28 -18.80 6.45 14.14
C ASP A 28 -18.12 5.09 13.97
N VAL A 29 -18.75 4.17 13.21
CA VAL A 29 -18.06 2.98 12.71
C VAL A 29 -17.08 3.44 11.65
N LYS A 30 -15.81 3.51 12.01
CA LYS A 30 -14.74 3.90 11.09
C LYS A 30 -14.46 2.75 10.12
N THR A 31 -14.97 2.85 8.90
CA THR A 31 -14.59 1.90 7.85
C THR A 31 -13.31 2.41 7.19
N LYS A 32 -12.22 1.65 7.33
CA LYS A 32 -10.96 1.90 6.62
C LYS A 32 -11.12 1.41 5.18
N LEU A 33 -11.12 2.32 4.22
CA LEU A 33 -10.97 1.99 2.80
C LEU A 33 -9.49 2.03 2.45
N VAL A 34 -9.05 1.06 1.65
CA VAL A 34 -7.67 0.89 1.22
C VAL A 34 -7.62 0.87 -0.31
N MET A 35 -6.63 1.54 -0.88
CA MET A 35 -6.32 1.48 -2.31
C MET A 35 -4.80 1.44 -2.52
N HIS A 36 -4.38 0.96 -3.67
CA HIS A 36 -2.98 0.94 -4.08
C HIS A 36 -2.77 1.92 -5.23
N ILE A 37 -1.68 2.70 -5.18
CA ILE A 37 -1.33 3.56 -6.32
C ILE A 37 -0.81 2.71 -7.48
N PRO A 38 -0.90 3.20 -8.73
CA PRO A 38 -0.32 2.50 -9.88
C PRO A 38 1.16 2.20 -9.66
N CYS A 39 1.60 1.01 -10.09
CA CYS A 39 2.98 0.58 -9.98
C CYS A 39 3.89 1.57 -10.72
N THR A 40 4.99 1.95 -10.07
CA THR A 40 6.00 2.84 -10.63
C THR A 40 7.37 2.42 -10.09
N MET A 41 8.44 2.93 -10.66
CA MET A 41 9.78 2.76 -10.10
C MET A 41 9.89 3.11 -8.58
N CYS A 42 10.59 2.25 -7.85
CA CYS A 42 10.67 2.31 -6.38
C CYS A 42 11.33 3.59 -5.83
N SER A 43 12.26 4.20 -6.57
CA SER A 43 12.91 5.46 -6.16
C SER A 43 11.96 6.66 -6.23
N ALA A 44 10.96 6.66 -7.12
CA ALA A 44 9.93 7.71 -7.17
C ALA A 44 8.80 7.50 -6.16
N ILE A 45 8.60 6.28 -5.64
CA ILE A 45 7.46 5.98 -4.75
C ILE A 45 7.47 6.85 -3.50
N LYS A 46 8.65 7.15 -2.94
CA LYS A 46 8.75 7.97 -1.71
C LYS A 46 8.28 9.41 -1.91
N ARG A 47 8.36 9.92 -3.15
CA ARG A 47 7.91 11.26 -3.54
C ARG A 47 6.45 11.28 -4.03
N ARG A 48 5.83 10.12 -4.27
CA ARG A 48 4.42 10.03 -4.64
C ARG A 48 3.54 10.44 -3.47
N MET A 49 2.49 11.19 -3.79
CA MET A 49 1.45 11.56 -2.85
C MET A 49 0.23 10.67 -3.08
N CYS A 50 -0.46 10.32 -2.00
CA CYS A 50 -1.77 9.69 -2.13
C CYS A 50 -2.75 10.65 -2.84
N PRO A 51 -3.73 10.12 -3.60
CA PRO A 51 -4.75 10.95 -4.23
C PRO A 51 -5.47 11.85 -3.22
N PRO A 52 -6.00 13.02 -3.62
CA PRO A 52 -6.70 13.92 -2.71
C PRO A 52 -7.80 13.20 -1.91
N GLY A 53 -7.80 13.39 -0.59
CA GLY A 53 -8.72 12.71 0.34
C GLY A 53 -8.28 11.32 0.80
N TRP A 54 -7.12 10.84 0.37
CA TRP A 54 -6.47 9.63 0.85
C TRP A 54 -5.19 9.98 1.62
N LEU A 55 -4.91 9.20 2.65
CA LEU A 55 -3.78 9.35 3.56
C LEU A 55 -2.78 8.21 3.35
N ARG A 56 -1.52 8.50 3.64
CA ARG A 56 -0.44 7.50 3.67
C ARG A 56 -0.53 6.70 4.97
N GLU A 57 -0.31 5.40 4.92
CA GLU A 57 -0.17 4.59 6.14
C GLU A 57 1.26 4.74 6.70
N ILE A 58 1.39 4.83 8.03
CA ILE A 58 2.67 4.94 8.74
C ILE A 58 2.73 3.78 9.75
N PRO A 59 3.70 2.86 9.69
CA PRO A 59 4.82 2.81 8.75
C PRO A 59 4.37 2.56 7.30
N GLU A 60 5.18 3.03 6.35
CA GLU A 60 4.85 2.95 4.92
C GLU A 60 4.78 1.49 4.46
N LYS A 61 3.61 1.07 3.97
CA LYS A 61 3.47 -0.21 3.28
C LYS A 61 3.74 -0.03 1.80
N ILE A 62 4.95 -0.38 1.39
CA ILE A 62 5.37 -0.38 -0.01
C ILE A 62 5.48 -1.84 -0.46
N SER A 63 4.64 -2.23 -1.41
CA SER A 63 4.76 -3.52 -2.09
C SER A 63 5.77 -3.41 -3.22
N GLN A 64 6.69 -4.37 -3.31
CA GLN A 64 7.63 -4.55 -4.42
C GLN A 64 7.15 -5.61 -5.43
N ASP A 65 5.97 -6.21 -5.18
CA ASP A 65 5.39 -7.25 -6.02
C ASP A 65 4.50 -6.64 -7.11
N CYS A 66 5.08 -5.72 -7.89
CA CYS A 66 4.41 -5.15 -9.05
C CYS A 66 5.42 -4.86 -10.16
N ARG A 67 4.93 -4.76 -11.39
CA ARG A 67 5.74 -4.40 -12.56
C ARG A 67 5.14 -3.20 -13.25
N TYR A 68 6.00 -2.33 -13.77
CA TYR A 68 5.61 -1.22 -14.64
C TYR A 68 6.22 -1.42 -16.03
N GLU A 69 5.57 -0.83 -17.02
CA GLU A 69 5.98 -0.94 -18.42
C GLU A 69 6.39 0.43 -18.95
N VAL A 70 7.40 0.43 -19.82
CA VAL A 70 7.85 1.63 -20.51
C VAL A 70 8.38 1.29 -21.88
N GLN A 71 8.03 2.14 -22.85
CA GLN A 71 8.54 2.07 -24.21
C GLN A 71 9.96 2.69 -24.26
N LEU A 72 10.97 1.89 -24.58
CA LEU A 72 12.37 2.34 -24.69
C LEU A 72 12.91 1.97 -26.06
N GLY A 73 13.14 2.98 -26.90
CA GLY A 73 13.34 2.75 -28.33
C GLY A 73 12.14 2.02 -28.94
N ASP A 74 12.40 0.95 -29.67
CA ASP A 74 11.35 0.16 -30.34
C ASP A 74 10.78 -0.96 -29.45
N SER A 75 11.24 -1.09 -28.20
CA SER A 75 10.85 -2.19 -27.31
C SER A 75 10.04 -1.74 -26.09
N LEU A 76 8.95 -2.46 -25.81
CA LEU A 76 8.21 -2.33 -24.56
C LEU A 76 8.90 -3.16 -23.46
N MET A 77 9.47 -2.50 -22.46
CA MET A 77 10.15 -3.16 -21.35
C MET A 77 9.26 -3.26 -20.12
N SER A 78 9.24 -4.42 -19.47
CA SER A 78 8.55 -4.65 -18.20
C SER A 78 9.57 -4.81 -17.06
N MET A 79 9.55 -3.90 -16.09
CA MET A 79 10.50 -3.85 -14.98
C MET A 79 9.79 -3.97 -13.63
N SER A 80 10.50 -4.49 -12.62
CA SER A 80 10.01 -4.50 -11.24
C SER A 80 9.86 -3.06 -10.72
N GLY A 81 8.75 -2.83 -10.04
CA GLY A 81 8.40 -1.54 -9.46
C GLY A 81 7.85 -1.69 -8.05
N CYS A 82 7.40 -0.56 -7.52
CA CYS A 82 6.77 -0.45 -6.23
C CYS A 82 5.37 0.16 -6.35
N SER A 83 4.49 -0.26 -5.46
CA SER A 83 3.19 0.38 -5.22
C SER A 83 3.06 0.70 -3.73
N MET A 84 2.45 1.84 -3.41
CA MET A 84 2.18 2.26 -2.04
C MET A 84 0.70 2.08 -1.71
N GLU A 85 0.43 1.63 -0.49
CA GLU A 85 -0.92 1.59 0.07
C GLU A 85 -1.33 3.00 0.54
N CYS A 86 -2.50 3.45 0.11
CA CYS A 86 -3.17 4.65 0.57
C CYS A 86 -4.50 4.26 1.23
N TRP A 87 -4.84 4.90 2.33
CA TRP A 87 -6.06 4.60 3.07
C TRP A 87 -6.88 5.86 3.34
N LYS A 88 -8.18 5.71 3.51
CA LYS A 88 -9.04 6.77 4.03
C LYS A 88 -10.05 6.17 5.00
N SER A 89 -10.36 6.93 6.05
CA SER A 89 -11.45 6.59 6.96
C SER A 89 -12.72 7.23 6.44
N VAL A 90 -13.74 6.41 6.16
CA VAL A 90 -15.09 6.91 5.97
C VAL A 90 -15.81 6.70 7.29
N VAL A 91 -16.35 7.79 7.82
CA VAL A 91 -16.98 7.82 9.13
C VAL A 91 -18.31 8.51 8.98
N LYS A 92 -19.41 7.76 8.86
CA LYS A 92 -20.77 8.29 8.92
C LYS A 92 -21.75 7.22 9.37
N ALA A 93 -21.91 7.09 10.68
CA ALA A 93 -23.03 6.40 11.33
C ALA A 93 -23.46 7.22 12.55
N CYS A 94 -24.75 7.55 12.64
CA CYS A 94 -25.32 8.09 13.86
C CYS A 94 -25.47 6.97 14.89
N CYS A 95 -25.41 7.30 16.18
CA CYS A 95 -25.83 6.33 17.19
C CYS A 95 -27.30 5.95 17.02
N PRO A 96 -27.73 4.75 17.47
CA PRO A 96 -29.14 4.43 17.56
C PRO A 96 -29.91 5.54 18.26
N GLY A 97 -31.06 5.94 17.73
CA GLY A 97 -31.83 7.08 18.22
C GLY A 97 -31.34 8.46 17.75
N PHE A 98 -30.36 8.51 16.83
CA PHE A 98 -29.90 9.74 16.17
C PHE A 98 -29.91 9.62 14.65
N TRP A 99 -30.16 10.73 13.94
CA TRP A 99 -30.43 10.72 12.51
C TRP A 99 -29.92 11.94 11.73
N GLY A 100 -29.76 11.79 10.43
CA GLY A 100 -29.39 12.87 9.50
C GLY A 100 -27.91 13.26 9.51
N SER A 101 -27.56 14.28 8.72
CA SER A 101 -26.16 14.66 8.46
C SER A 101 -25.39 15.16 9.70
N GLN A 102 -26.12 15.60 10.73
CA GLN A 102 -25.60 16.11 12.01
C GLN A 102 -25.96 15.22 13.20
N CYS A 103 -26.52 14.02 12.96
CA CYS A 103 -27.00 13.11 14.01
C CYS A 103 -27.85 13.81 15.07
N TYR A 104 -28.96 14.39 14.61
CA TYR A 104 -29.99 14.94 15.47
C TYR A 104 -30.65 13.84 16.28
N GLU A 105 -31.04 14.14 17.51
CA GLU A 105 -31.78 13.22 18.36
C GLU A 105 -33.17 12.94 17.74
N CYS A 106 -33.60 11.68 17.82
CA CYS A 106 -34.95 11.30 17.42
C CYS A 106 -36.00 12.01 18.30
N PRO A 107 -37.20 12.32 17.76
CA PRO A 107 -38.30 12.84 18.55
C PRO A 107 -38.57 11.92 19.76
N GLY A 108 -38.79 12.46 20.96
CA GLY A 108 -38.96 11.66 22.19
C GLY A 108 -37.65 11.28 22.91
N GLY A 109 -36.49 11.61 22.34
CA GLY A 109 -35.17 11.39 22.94
C GLY A 109 -34.40 10.22 22.30
N ALA A 110 -33.08 10.20 22.47
CA ALA A 110 -32.20 9.15 21.94
C ALA A 110 -32.32 7.84 22.72
N GLU A 111 -32.57 7.93 24.04
CA GLU A 111 -32.72 6.76 24.91
C GLU A 111 -34.08 6.07 24.70
N THR A 112 -35.13 6.85 24.46
CA THR A 112 -36.50 6.38 24.20
C THR A 112 -37.06 7.03 22.93
N PRO A 113 -36.55 6.68 21.74
CA PRO A 113 -37.04 7.23 20.47
C PRO A 113 -38.54 7.05 20.33
N CYS A 114 -39.22 8.08 19.84
CA CYS A 114 -40.67 8.15 19.70
C CYS A 114 -41.42 7.89 21.01
N ASN A 115 -40.87 8.42 22.12
CA ASN A 115 -41.34 8.21 23.49
C ASN A 115 -41.49 6.73 23.89
N GLY A 116 -40.82 5.81 23.19
CA GLY A 116 -40.97 4.37 23.40
C GLY A 116 -42.22 3.73 22.78
N HIS A 117 -43.06 4.52 22.09
CA HIS A 117 -44.32 4.09 21.48
C HIS A 117 -44.26 4.02 19.95
N GLY A 118 -43.05 3.90 19.40
CA GLY A 118 -42.81 3.90 17.96
C GLY A 118 -41.39 3.51 17.58
N THR A 119 -41.12 3.51 16.28
CA THR A 119 -39.77 3.32 15.73
C THR A 119 -39.34 4.57 14.97
N CYS A 120 -38.16 5.09 15.29
CA CYS A 120 -37.59 6.25 14.60
C CYS A 120 -36.84 5.79 13.33
N LEU A 121 -37.02 6.49 12.21
CA LEU A 121 -36.16 6.35 11.04
C LEU A 121 -34.81 7.03 11.29
N ASP A 122 -33.95 6.32 12.03
CA ASP A 122 -32.64 6.78 12.46
C ASP A 122 -31.51 6.45 11.47
N GLY A 123 -30.28 6.85 11.80
CA GLY A 123 -29.13 6.73 10.90
C GLY A 123 -28.97 7.90 9.92
N ILE A 124 -27.90 7.88 9.11
CA ILE A 124 -27.52 9.06 8.32
C ILE A 124 -28.45 9.35 7.13
N ASP A 125 -29.01 8.28 6.54
CA ASP A 125 -30.01 8.38 5.47
C ASP A 125 -31.44 8.46 6.04
N GLY A 126 -31.58 8.30 7.37
CA GLY A 126 -32.82 8.48 8.11
C GLY A 126 -33.25 9.94 8.16
N ASN A 127 -34.55 10.18 8.29
CA ASN A 127 -35.14 11.52 8.34
C ASN A 127 -35.79 11.84 9.70
N GLY A 128 -35.60 10.96 10.70
CA GLY A 128 -36.10 11.16 12.06
C GLY A 128 -37.61 11.00 12.23
N THR A 129 -38.32 10.53 11.20
CA THR A 129 -39.77 10.33 11.30
C THR A 129 -40.05 9.20 12.28
N CYS A 130 -40.96 9.45 13.21
CA CYS A 130 -41.48 8.43 14.12
C CYS A 130 -42.64 7.66 13.48
N MET A 131 -42.47 6.35 13.35
CA MET A 131 -43.54 5.43 12.98
C MET A 131 -44.22 4.94 14.27
N CYS A 132 -45.37 5.51 14.60
CA CYS A 132 -46.09 5.18 15.84
C CYS A 132 -46.73 3.80 15.79
N GLN A 133 -46.70 3.12 16.93
CA GLN A 133 -47.43 1.87 17.17
C GLN A 133 -48.95 2.13 17.19
N GLU A 134 -49.75 1.08 17.02
CA GLU A 134 -51.21 1.18 17.05
C GLU A 134 -51.69 1.81 18.38
N ASN A 135 -52.68 2.71 18.30
CA ASN A 135 -53.25 3.50 19.40
C ASN A 135 -52.45 4.74 19.85
N PHE A 136 -51.29 5.03 19.24
CA PHE A 136 -50.52 6.24 19.52
C PHE A 136 -50.49 7.18 18.31
N THR A 137 -50.37 8.48 18.58
CA THR A 137 -50.31 9.54 17.56
C THR A 137 -49.44 10.71 18.04
N GLY A 138 -49.27 11.72 17.18
CA GLY A 138 -48.40 12.86 17.42
C GLY A 138 -47.02 12.70 16.77
N PHE A 139 -46.27 13.80 16.65
CA PHE A 139 -44.99 13.83 15.94
C PHE A 139 -43.90 12.94 16.56
N ALA A 140 -44.00 12.69 17.87
CA ALA A 140 -43.12 11.81 18.63
C ALA A 140 -43.87 10.63 19.26
N CYS A 141 -45.08 10.30 18.80
CA CYS A 141 -45.94 9.27 19.41
C CYS A 141 -46.27 9.54 20.88
N GLN A 142 -46.42 10.82 21.23
CA GLN A 142 -46.63 11.28 22.60
C GLN A 142 -48.10 11.27 23.05
N ASP A 143 -49.04 11.13 22.11
CA ASP A 143 -50.47 11.23 22.37
C ASP A 143 -51.18 9.89 22.14
N CYS A 144 -52.28 9.67 22.84
CA CYS A 144 -53.20 8.60 22.49
C CYS A 144 -53.96 8.96 21.20
N GLN A 145 -54.10 7.99 20.29
CA GLN A 145 -54.86 8.18 19.05
C GLN A 145 -56.33 8.50 19.33
N ASP A 146 -56.89 7.89 20.37
CA ASP A 146 -58.21 8.20 20.91
C ASP A 146 -58.06 9.20 22.08
N PRO A 147 -58.62 10.42 21.97
CA PRO A 147 -58.42 11.48 22.96
C PRO A 147 -59.08 11.20 24.32
N ASP A 148 -59.97 10.21 24.40
CA ASP A 148 -60.65 9.82 25.63
C ASP A 148 -59.97 8.63 26.33
N ARG A 149 -58.76 8.25 25.90
CA ARG A 149 -58.00 7.15 26.48
C ARG A 149 -56.82 7.59 27.34
N PHE A 150 -56.44 6.72 28.27
CA PHE A 150 -55.35 6.94 29.22
C PHE A 150 -54.57 5.66 29.52
N GLY A 151 -53.44 5.84 30.20
CA GLY A 151 -52.52 4.79 30.62
C GLY A 151 -51.45 4.47 29.59
N PRO A 152 -50.40 3.71 29.96
CA PRO A 152 -49.17 3.56 29.18
C PRO A 152 -49.35 2.90 27.81
N ASN A 153 -50.49 2.24 27.58
CA ASN A 153 -50.86 1.60 26.31
C ASN A 153 -52.08 2.26 25.64
N CYS A 154 -52.59 3.38 26.17
CA CYS A 154 -53.80 4.06 25.67
C CYS A 154 -55.01 3.13 25.50
N GLN A 155 -55.22 2.18 26.41
CA GLN A 155 -56.31 1.21 26.33
C GLN A 155 -57.51 1.59 27.20
N SER A 156 -57.25 2.17 28.37
CA SER A 156 -58.28 2.53 29.35
C SER A 156 -59.06 3.76 28.89
N VAL A 157 -60.38 3.73 29.05
CA VAL A 157 -61.27 4.81 28.62
C VAL A 157 -61.65 5.68 29.81
N CYS A 158 -61.55 6.99 29.64
CA CYS A 158 -62.01 7.97 30.61
C CYS A 158 -63.54 7.86 30.79
N SER A 159 -63.97 7.81 32.04
CA SER A 159 -65.38 7.65 32.43
C SER A 159 -65.93 8.86 33.19
N CYS A 160 -65.20 9.99 33.17
CA CYS A 160 -65.63 11.22 33.84
C CYS A 160 -66.85 11.80 33.13
N ILE A 161 -67.98 11.93 33.84
CA ILE A 161 -69.22 12.48 33.28
C ILE A 161 -69.19 14.01 33.36
N HIS A 162 -68.97 14.57 34.55
CA HIS A 162 -68.85 16.02 34.77
C HIS A 162 -67.50 16.39 35.39
N GLY A 163 -66.42 16.05 34.68
CA GLY A 163 -65.06 16.36 35.12
C GLY A 163 -64.03 16.27 34.01
N ILE A 164 -62.80 16.66 34.33
CA ILE A 164 -61.65 16.56 33.43
C ILE A 164 -60.87 15.29 33.79
N CYS A 165 -60.69 14.42 32.79
CA CYS A 165 -59.91 13.20 32.94
C CYS A 165 -58.40 13.47 32.79
N SER A 166 -57.60 12.84 33.65
CA SER A 166 -56.16 12.67 33.48
C SER A 166 -55.87 11.68 32.32
N ARG A 167 -55.93 12.20 31.09
CA ARG A 167 -55.82 11.45 29.82
C ARG A 167 -54.39 11.37 29.27
N GLY A 168 -54.20 10.53 28.25
CA GLY A 168 -52.92 10.35 27.56
C GLY A 168 -52.06 9.21 28.14
N PRO A 169 -50.86 8.94 27.55
CA PRO A 169 -50.02 7.80 27.94
C PRO A 169 -49.54 7.83 29.40
N LEU A 170 -49.33 9.03 29.95
CA LEU A 170 -48.95 9.23 31.35
C LEU A 170 -50.16 9.46 32.28
N GLY A 171 -51.37 9.53 31.71
CA GLY A 171 -52.60 9.75 32.46
C GLY A 171 -53.00 8.52 33.27
N ASP A 172 -53.51 8.75 34.47
CA ASP A 172 -53.98 7.70 35.40
C ASP A 172 -55.51 7.55 35.38
N GLY A 173 -56.20 8.34 34.55
CA GLY A 173 -57.66 8.30 34.40
C GLY A 173 -58.42 8.92 35.56
N SER A 174 -57.72 9.56 36.51
CA SER A 174 -58.36 10.27 37.62
C SER A 174 -59.23 11.41 37.08
N CYS A 175 -60.43 11.54 37.66
CA CYS A 175 -61.37 12.60 37.30
C CYS A 175 -61.24 13.77 38.28
N LEU A 176 -60.90 14.94 37.74
CA LEU A 176 -61.07 16.20 38.46
C LEU A 176 -62.50 16.70 38.21
N CYS A 177 -63.36 16.55 39.22
CA CYS A 177 -64.76 16.93 39.09
C CYS A 177 -64.97 18.44 38.98
N PHE A 178 -65.89 18.84 38.11
CA PHE A 178 -66.44 20.18 38.13
C PHE A 178 -67.21 20.39 39.44
N ALA A 179 -67.14 21.57 40.05
CA ALA A 179 -67.80 21.81 41.34
C ALA A 179 -69.32 21.74 41.21
N GLY A 180 -69.95 21.25 42.28
CA GLY A 180 -71.33 20.79 42.24
C GLY A 180 -71.43 19.31 41.89
N TYR A 181 -70.36 18.67 41.42
CA TYR A 181 -70.30 17.23 41.17
C TYR A 181 -69.21 16.57 42.02
N THR A 182 -69.50 15.34 42.46
CA THR A 182 -68.58 14.54 43.28
C THR A 182 -68.62 13.08 42.84
N GLY A 183 -67.82 12.25 43.51
CA GLY A 183 -67.63 10.85 43.17
C GLY A 183 -66.46 10.62 42.20
N PRO A 184 -65.99 9.37 42.06
CA PRO A 184 -64.82 9.02 41.26
C PRO A 184 -65.01 9.27 39.75
N HIS A 185 -66.26 9.32 39.28
CA HIS A 185 -66.62 9.60 37.89
C HIS A 185 -67.35 10.94 37.71
N CYS A 186 -67.45 11.75 38.76
CA CYS A 186 -68.12 13.06 38.74
C CYS A 186 -69.58 12.98 38.23
N ASP A 187 -70.27 11.91 38.60
CA ASP A 187 -71.63 11.58 38.20
C ASP A 187 -72.68 12.01 39.25
N GLN A 188 -72.23 12.40 40.45
CA GLN A 188 -73.11 12.73 41.57
C GLN A 188 -73.24 14.24 41.73
N GLU A 189 -74.42 14.79 41.41
CA GLU A 189 -74.72 16.20 41.62
C GLU A 189 -75.02 16.49 43.11
N LEU A 190 -74.45 17.56 43.64
CA LEU A 190 -74.64 18.01 45.01
C LEU A 190 -76.01 18.70 45.15
N PRO A 191 -76.88 18.27 46.09
CA PRO A 191 -78.27 18.75 46.18
C PRO A 191 -78.44 20.27 46.32
N VAL A 192 -77.43 20.95 46.88
CA VAL A 192 -77.44 22.41 47.10
C VAL A 192 -77.30 23.20 45.79
N CYS A 193 -76.73 22.58 44.74
CA CYS A 193 -76.41 23.24 43.48
C CYS A 193 -77.52 23.15 42.42
N GLN A 194 -78.48 22.23 42.58
CA GLN A 194 -79.57 21.99 41.64
C GLN A 194 -80.59 23.16 41.55
N ALA A 195 -80.57 24.08 42.52
CA ALA A 195 -81.48 25.23 42.61
C ALA A 195 -80.88 26.57 42.11
N LEU A 196 -79.58 26.59 41.75
CA LEU A 196 -78.84 27.80 41.38
C LEU A 196 -78.59 27.85 39.86
N ASN A 197 -79.26 28.77 39.15
CA ASN A 197 -79.04 29.00 37.71
C ASN A 197 -77.71 29.77 37.46
N CYS A 198 -76.59 29.06 37.41
CA CYS A 198 -75.26 29.64 37.23
C CYS A 198 -74.94 30.03 35.77
N PRO A 199 -74.19 31.13 35.52
CA PRO A 199 -73.78 31.56 34.18
C PRO A 199 -72.77 30.59 33.52
N GLN A 200 -72.60 30.67 32.19
CA GLN A 200 -71.64 29.82 31.46
C GLN A 200 -70.21 29.93 32.02
N ASN A 201 -69.48 28.81 32.02
CA ASN A 201 -68.13 28.65 32.59
C ASN A 201 -68.03 28.91 34.11
N SER A 202 -69.16 28.79 34.83
CA SER A 202 -69.21 28.83 36.29
C SER A 202 -69.81 27.54 36.86
N GLN A 203 -69.40 27.21 38.06
CA GLN A 203 -69.76 26.02 38.82
C GLN A 203 -70.22 26.45 40.22
N CYS A 204 -71.20 25.74 40.76
CA CYS A 204 -71.67 26.00 42.12
C CYS A 204 -70.70 25.40 43.15
N SER A 205 -70.34 26.17 44.19
CA SER A 205 -69.59 25.63 45.34
C SER A 205 -70.55 25.19 46.44
N ALA A 206 -70.33 23.99 47.00
CA ALA A 206 -71.11 23.49 48.13
C ALA A 206 -70.69 24.10 49.48
N GLU A 207 -69.49 24.68 49.57
CA GLU A 207 -68.96 25.31 50.78
C GLU A 207 -69.55 26.71 51.02
N ALA A 208 -69.95 27.40 49.95
CA ALA A 208 -70.72 28.63 49.97
C ALA A 208 -71.62 28.64 48.73
N PRO A 209 -72.96 28.56 48.85
CA PRO A 209 -73.89 28.41 47.73
C PRO A 209 -73.87 29.66 46.83
N ALA A 210 -72.88 29.71 45.95
CA ALA A 210 -72.58 30.77 45.02
C ALA A 210 -71.91 30.17 43.76
N CYS A 211 -72.17 30.80 42.62
CA CYS A 211 -71.52 30.42 41.37
C CYS A 211 -70.09 30.99 41.33
N HIS A 212 -69.10 30.12 41.30
CA HIS A 212 -67.69 30.47 41.12
C HIS A 212 -67.22 30.03 39.75
N CYS A 213 -66.21 30.67 39.19
CA CYS A 213 -65.67 30.24 37.90
C CYS A 213 -65.05 28.83 37.98
N LEU A 214 -65.14 28.07 36.89
CA LEU A 214 -64.47 26.76 36.76
C LEU A 214 -62.96 26.88 37.10
N PRO A 215 -62.30 25.82 37.60
CA PRO A 215 -60.87 25.84 37.89
C PRO A 215 -60.06 26.39 36.70
N GLY A 216 -59.16 27.33 36.97
CA GLY A 216 -58.37 28.04 35.97
C GLY A 216 -59.05 29.27 35.34
N HIS A 217 -60.37 29.42 35.45
CA HIS A 217 -61.10 30.57 34.88
C HIS A 217 -61.07 31.76 35.84
N THR A 218 -60.93 32.97 35.30
CA THR A 218 -60.88 34.20 36.10
C THR A 218 -62.23 34.92 36.06
N GLN A 219 -62.68 35.39 37.23
CA GLN A 219 -63.94 36.11 37.36
C GLN A 219 -63.76 37.58 36.98
N GLN A 220 -64.43 38.02 35.92
CA GLN A 220 -64.49 39.42 35.50
C GLN A 220 -65.96 39.87 35.47
N GLY A 221 -66.40 40.57 36.52
CA GLY A 221 -67.81 40.93 36.68
C GLY A 221 -68.70 39.71 36.98
N ARG A 222 -69.73 39.47 36.16
CA ARG A 222 -70.62 38.29 36.23
C ARG A 222 -70.24 37.15 35.26
N GLU A 223 -69.16 37.31 34.51
CA GLU A 223 -68.70 36.34 33.51
C GLU A 223 -67.37 35.69 33.91
N CYS A 224 -67.25 34.40 33.59
CA CYS A 224 -66.07 33.59 33.85
C CYS A 224 -65.27 33.39 32.56
N ARG A 225 -64.04 33.91 32.52
CA ARG A 225 -63.17 33.84 31.34
C ARG A 225 -62.13 32.74 31.48
N ALA A 226 -61.96 31.95 30.42
CA ALA A 226 -60.95 30.89 30.35
C ALA A 226 -59.52 31.46 30.51
N PRO A 227 -58.63 30.74 31.22
CA PRO A 227 -57.22 31.12 31.30
C PRO A 227 -56.60 31.09 29.91
N ASN A 228 -55.59 31.93 29.68
CA ASN A 228 -54.82 31.85 28.44
C ASN A 228 -54.08 30.52 28.39
N PRO A 229 -54.41 29.61 27.44
CA PRO A 229 -53.82 28.28 27.38
C PRO A 229 -52.32 28.31 26.98
N CYS A 230 -51.77 29.48 26.65
CA CYS A 230 -50.35 29.69 26.37
C CYS A 230 -49.52 30.12 27.59
N GLN A 231 -50.08 30.18 28.81
CA GLN A 231 -49.34 30.54 30.02
C GLN A 231 -49.64 29.57 31.18
N PRO A 232 -48.72 28.64 31.50
CA PRO A 232 -47.46 28.33 30.80
C PRO A 232 -47.73 27.69 29.42
N SER A 233 -46.84 27.93 28.45
CA SER A 233 -47.01 27.45 27.08
C SER A 233 -46.81 25.93 27.01
N PRO A 234 -47.76 25.15 26.46
CA PRO A 234 -47.56 23.72 26.18
C PRO A 234 -46.71 23.47 24.94
N CYS A 235 -46.35 24.52 24.19
CA CYS A 235 -45.57 24.44 22.97
C CYS A 235 -44.07 24.30 23.24
N SER A 236 -43.33 23.84 22.23
CA SER A 236 -41.86 23.88 22.22
C SER A 236 -41.36 25.29 22.59
N PRO A 237 -40.22 25.43 23.30
CA PRO A 237 -39.60 26.73 23.55
C PRO A 237 -39.30 27.54 22.28
N LEU A 238 -39.20 26.88 21.13
CA LEU A 238 -38.96 27.50 19.82
C LEU A 238 -40.25 27.86 19.08
N ALA A 239 -41.41 27.35 19.50
CA ALA A 239 -42.68 27.53 18.82
C ALA A 239 -43.44 28.77 19.30
N GLN A 240 -44.23 29.36 18.40
CA GLN A 240 -45.15 30.44 18.73
C GLN A 240 -46.48 29.85 19.18
N CYS A 241 -46.91 30.16 20.41
CA CYS A 241 -48.22 29.78 20.93
C CYS A 241 -49.27 30.85 20.59
N SER A 242 -50.43 30.40 20.12
CA SER A 242 -51.61 31.22 19.83
C SER A 242 -52.88 30.55 20.36
N VAL A 243 -53.96 31.28 20.58
CA VAL A 243 -55.23 30.71 21.03
C VAL A 243 -56.13 30.45 19.83
N SER A 244 -56.57 29.21 19.65
CA SER A 244 -57.47 28.81 18.57
C SER A 244 -58.87 29.42 18.74
N PRO A 245 -59.71 29.44 17.68
CA PRO A 245 -61.12 29.85 17.81
C PRO A 245 -61.93 29.02 18.81
N THR A 246 -61.47 27.79 19.11
CA THR A 246 -62.07 26.88 20.09
C THR A 246 -61.51 27.05 21.51
N GLY A 247 -60.62 28.04 21.73
CA GLY A 247 -60.06 28.35 23.05
C GLY A 247 -58.88 27.46 23.49
N GLN A 248 -58.28 26.70 22.57
CA GLN A 248 -57.15 25.80 22.85
C GLN A 248 -55.81 26.44 22.45
N ALA A 249 -54.71 26.00 23.07
CA ALA A 249 -53.37 26.39 22.63
C ALA A 249 -53.04 25.78 21.27
N GLN A 250 -52.73 26.63 20.29
CA GLN A 250 -52.26 26.27 18.97
C GLN A 250 -50.78 26.65 18.84
N CYS A 251 -49.93 25.63 18.71
CA CYS A 251 -48.49 25.78 18.58
C CYS A 251 -48.08 25.81 17.11
N ARG A 252 -47.22 26.75 16.73
CA ARG A 252 -46.68 26.84 15.38
C ARG A 252 -45.17 26.94 15.39
N CYS A 253 -44.49 26.02 14.69
CA CYS A 253 -43.05 26.11 14.51
C CYS A 253 -42.66 27.37 13.69
N PRO A 254 -41.52 27.98 14.00
CA PRO A 254 -41.01 29.12 13.27
C PRO A 254 -40.60 28.74 11.84
N LYS A 255 -40.39 29.73 10.98
CA LYS A 255 -39.93 29.53 9.61
C LYS A 255 -38.61 28.73 9.60
N ASP A 256 -38.46 27.81 8.65
CA ASP A 256 -37.31 26.89 8.50
C ASP A 256 -37.17 25.80 9.58
N TYR A 257 -38.24 25.60 10.35
CA TYR A 257 -38.43 24.46 11.26
C TYR A 257 -39.72 23.72 10.87
N TYR A 258 -39.77 22.42 11.16
CA TYR A 258 -40.95 21.59 10.92
C TYR A 258 -41.31 20.78 12.17
N GLY A 259 -42.56 20.33 12.24
CA GLY A 259 -43.11 19.61 13.39
C GLY A 259 -44.54 20.07 13.71
N ASP A 260 -45.08 19.58 14.82
CA ASP A 260 -46.45 19.85 15.29
C ASP A 260 -46.55 21.09 16.20
N GLY A 261 -45.43 21.78 16.46
CA GLY A 261 -45.37 22.95 17.33
C GLY A 261 -45.14 22.61 18.81
N THR A 262 -45.41 21.38 19.24
CA THR A 262 -44.95 20.86 20.54
C THR A 262 -43.52 20.34 20.43
N VAL A 263 -43.18 19.80 19.27
CA VAL A 263 -41.82 19.46 18.83
C VAL A 263 -41.50 20.26 17.57
N CYS A 264 -40.37 20.97 17.57
CA CYS A 264 -39.89 21.72 16.39
C CYS A 264 -38.44 21.33 16.08
N LEU A 265 -38.22 20.76 14.89
CA LEU A 265 -36.91 20.34 14.41
C LEU A 265 -36.41 21.24 13.27
N PRO A 266 -35.11 21.52 13.19
CA PRO A 266 -34.54 22.35 12.14
C PRO A 266 -34.63 21.64 10.79
N HIS A 267 -34.94 22.39 9.74
CA HIS A 267 -34.93 21.88 8.39
C HIS A 267 -33.50 21.90 7.82
N ASP A 268 -32.91 20.73 7.55
CA ASP A 268 -31.63 20.59 6.84
C ASP A 268 -31.88 20.67 5.32
N PRO A 269 -31.49 21.75 4.62
CA PRO A 269 -31.68 21.84 3.19
C PRO A 269 -30.87 20.80 2.42
N CYS A 270 -29.80 20.23 2.98
CA CYS A 270 -29.00 19.21 2.28
C CYS A 270 -29.74 17.88 2.12
N THR A 271 -30.77 17.60 2.92
CA THR A 271 -31.61 16.40 2.75
C THR A 271 -32.68 16.59 1.66
N ILE A 272 -33.05 17.84 1.37
CA ILE A 272 -34.09 18.19 0.38
C ILE A 272 -33.47 18.84 -0.85
N ASN A 273 -33.59 18.18 -2.01
CA ASN A 273 -32.95 18.60 -3.27
C ASN A 273 -31.44 18.92 -3.14
N TYR A 274 -30.75 18.26 -2.20
CA TYR A 274 -29.31 18.44 -1.93
C TYR A 274 -28.90 19.90 -1.71
N GLY A 275 -29.76 20.72 -1.09
CA GLY A 275 -29.52 22.14 -0.85
C GLY A 275 -29.46 23.00 -2.11
N GLY A 276 -29.97 22.50 -3.24
CA GLY A 276 -29.79 23.09 -4.56
C GLY A 276 -28.40 22.88 -5.15
N CYS A 277 -27.58 22.00 -4.55
CA CYS A 277 -26.23 21.71 -5.00
C CYS A 277 -26.23 20.57 -6.06
N PRO A 278 -25.41 20.66 -7.11
CA PRO A 278 -25.25 19.55 -8.07
C PRO A 278 -24.54 18.33 -7.44
N ARG A 279 -25.27 17.23 -7.21
CA ARG A 279 -24.75 16.01 -6.55
C ARG A 279 -23.50 15.40 -7.23
N ASN A 280 -23.39 15.54 -8.54
CA ASN A 280 -22.29 14.93 -9.31
C ASN A 280 -20.95 15.63 -9.03
N SER A 281 -20.92 16.96 -8.91
CA SER A 281 -19.70 17.75 -8.83
C SER A 281 -19.44 18.44 -7.48
N THR A 282 -20.43 18.46 -6.58
CA THR A 282 -20.36 19.23 -5.33
C THR A 282 -20.69 18.41 -4.09
N VAL A 283 -20.32 18.93 -2.92
CA VAL A 283 -20.71 18.48 -1.59
C VAL A 283 -21.57 19.58 -0.96
N CYS A 284 -22.76 19.20 -0.48
CA CYS A 284 -23.62 20.11 0.29
C CYS A 284 -23.10 20.23 1.72
N VAL A 285 -22.89 21.47 2.17
CA VAL A 285 -22.46 21.82 3.52
C VAL A 285 -23.61 22.55 4.20
N TYR A 286 -24.21 21.92 5.19
CA TYR A 286 -25.21 22.55 6.04
C TYR A 286 -24.58 23.70 6.82
N LEU A 287 -25.20 24.89 6.80
CA LEU A 287 -24.71 26.04 7.56
C LEU A 287 -25.59 26.31 8.78
N ARG A 288 -26.90 26.42 8.57
CA ARG A 288 -27.92 26.68 9.62
C ARG A 288 -29.30 26.33 9.10
N SER A 289 -30.31 26.35 9.97
CA SER A 289 -31.71 26.00 9.63
C SER A 289 -32.15 26.75 8.37
N GLY A 290 -32.60 26.00 7.35
CA GLY A 290 -33.03 26.56 6.06
C GLY A 290 -31.91 27.05 5.13
N LYS A 291 -30.63 27.01 5.51
CA LYS A 291 -29.49 27.47 4.68
C LYS A 291 -28.36 26.45 4.55
N ALA A 292 -28.00 26.15 3.30
CA ALA A 292 -26.85 25.32 2.94
C ALA A 292 -25.88 26.07 2.01
N SER A 293 -24.68 25.53 1.82
CA SER A 293 -23.66 26.00 0.90
C SER A 293 -23.11 24.85 0.07
N CYS A 294 -22.76 25.10 -1.19
CA CYS A 294 -22.17 24.10 -2.06
C CYS A 294 -20.65 24.26 -2.09
N GLN A 295 -19.90 23.16 -1.93
CA GLN A 295 -18.45 23.14 -2.11
C GLN A 295 -18.09 22.19 -3.25
N CYS A 296 -17.18 22.60 -4.14
CA CYS A 296 -16.70 21.71 -5.19
C CYS A 296 -15.99 20.49 -4.58
N LYS A 297 -16.25 19.30 -5.12
CA LYS A 297 -15.47 18.11 -4.77
C LYS A 297 -13.98 18.35 -5.11
N PRO A 298 -13.03 17.71 -4.41
CA PRO A 298 -11.60 17.94 -4.60
C PRO A 298 -11.17 17.80 -6.07
N GLY A 299 -10.41 18.77 -6.58
CA GLY A 299 -9.90 18.78 -7.96
C GLY A 299 -10.85 19.40 -9.00
N LEU A 300 -12.03 19.88 -8.59
CA LEU A 300 -12.99 20.58 -9.44
C LEU A 300 -13.03 22.08 -9.12
N VAL A 301 -13.40 22.87 -10.11
CA VAL A 301 -13.47 24.34 -10.02
C VAL A 301 -14.91 24.78 -10.27
N SER A 302 -15.37 25.79 -9.54
CA SER A 302 -16.75 26.29 -9.67
C SER A 302 -16.96 27.02 -10.99
N ILE A 303 -18.13 26.79 -11.60
CA ILE A 303 -18.57 27.53 -12.79
C ILE A 303 -18.83 28.99 -12.37
N ASN A 304 -18.17 29.95 -13.03
CA ASN A 304 -18.30 31.38 -12.73
C ASN A 304 -18.10 31.73 -11.24
N HIS A 305 -17.18 31.05 -10.55
CA HIS A 305 -16.96 31.19 -9.10
C HIS A 305 -18.16 30.80 -8.21
N ASN A 306 -19.21 30.19 -8.77
CA ASN A 306 -20.41 29.78 -8.05
C ASN A 306 -20.55 28.25 -8.02
N ALA A 307 -20.23 27.63 -6.89
CA ALA A 307 -20.33 26.18 -6.75
C ALA A 307 -21.77 25.65 -6.87
N SER A 308 -22.78 26.46 -6.59
CA SER A 308 -24.20 26.08 -6.78
C SER A 308 -24.58 25.93 -8.25
N ALA A 309 -23.85 26.59 -9.17
CA ALA A 309 -24.03 26.40 -10.61
C ALA A 309 -23.38 25.10 -11.13
N GLY A 310 -22.58 24.43 -10.31
CA GLY A 310 -21.82 23.23 -10.66
C GLY A 310 -20.32 23.45 -10.64
N CYS A 311 -19.58 22.35 -10.69
CA CYS A 311 -18.13 22.37 -10.76
C CYS A 311 -17.64 21.44 -11.87
N PHE A 312 -16.53 21.80 -12.51
CA PHE A 312 -15.96 21.05 -13.63
C PHE A 312 -14.46 20.85 -13.43
N ALA A 313 -13.93 19.83 -14.10
CA ALA A 313 -12.50 19.57 -14.11
C ALA A 313 -11.85 20.47 -15.15
N TYR A 314 -10.74 21.11 -14.77
CA TYR A 314 -10.02 22.01 -15.64
C TYR A 314 -8.51 21.82 -15.50
N CYS A 315 -7.81 21.83 -16.64
CA CYS A 315 -6.37 21.72 -16.70
C CYS A 315 -5.74 23.12 -16.59
N PHE A 316 -5.24 23.46 -15.41
CA PHE A 316 -4.48 24.70 -15.23
C PHE A 316 -3.05 24.58 -15.78
N PRO A 317 -2.44 25.70 -16.20
CA PRO A 317 -0.99 25.78 -16.38
C PRO A 317 -0.33 25.28 -15.08
N HIS A 318 0.56 24.28 -15.17
CA HIS A 318 1.21 23.60 -14.03
C HIS A 318 0.39 22.57 -13.25
N SER A 319 -0.77 22.12 -13.75
CA SER A 319 -1.50 20.99 -13.13
C SER A 319 -0.73 19.66 -13.21
N CYS A 320 0.10 19.51 -14.25
CA CYS A 320 0.88 18.33 -14.57
C CYS A 320 2.36 18.70 -14.76
N ASP A 321 3.22 17.69 -14.82
CA ASP A 321 4.62 17.87 -15.25
C ASP A 321 4.66 18.55 -16.63
N ARG A 322 5.75 19.26 -16.93
CA ARG A 322 5.97 19.87 -18.25
C ARG A 322 6.00 18.84 -19.38
N SER A 323 6.40 17.61 -19.08
CA SER A 323 6.40 16.49 -20.03
C SER A 323 5.15 15.60 -19.92
N ALA A 324 4.08 16.07 -19.28
CA ALA A 324 2.81 15.38 -19.22
C ALA A 324 1.69 16.11 -19.97
N THR A 325 0.76 15.34 -20.53
CA THR A 325 -0.48 15.84 -21.13
C THR A 325 -1.59 15.79 -20.10
N CYS A 326 -2.26 16.93 -19.88
CA CYS A 326 -3.43 17.00 -19.01
C CYS A 326 -4.69 16.71 -19.83
N GLN A 327 -5.51 15.77 -19.36
CA GLN A 327 -6.79 15.41 -19.97
C GLN A 327 -7.89 15.36 -18.90
N VAL A 328 -9.12 15.67 -19.30
CA VAL A 328 -10.30 15.50 -18.43
C VAL A 328 -10.93 14.17 -18.77
N THR A 329 -11.05 13.28 -17.79
CA THR A 329 -11.68 11.97 -17.97
C THR A 329 -13.20 12.11 -18.15
N PRO A 330 -13.89 11.12 -18.75
CA PRO A 330 -15.35 11.12 -18.87
C PRO A 330 -16.08 11.30 -17.53
N ASP A 331 -15.48 10.86 -16.43
CA ASP A 331 -16.00 11.03 -15.06
C ASP A 331 -15.84 12.46 -14.51
N GLY A 332 -15.35 13.40 -15.31
CA GLY A 332 -15.12 14.79 -14.92
C GLY A 332 -13.96 14.97 -13.93
N LYS A 333 -12.87 14.20 -14.07
CA LYS A 333 -11.65 14.35 -13.27
C LYS A 333 -10.46 14.76 -14.14
N THR A 334 -9.51 15.50 -13.57
CA THR A 334 -8.24 15.78 -14.25
C THR A 334 -7.30 14.57 -14.14
N SER A 335 -6.68 14.20 -15.25
CA SER A 335 -5.70 13.12 -15.37
C SER A 335 -4.46 13.66 -16.07
N CYS A 336 -3.29 13.37 -15.52
CA CYS A 336 -2.01 13.71 -16.13
C CYS A 336 -1.40 12.42 -16.67
N VAL A 337 -1.01 12.41 -17.94
CA VAL A 337 -0.37 11.25 -18.59
C VAL A 337 1.00 11.68 -19.08
N CYS A 338 2.06 10.99 -18.64
CA CYS A 338 3.42 11.25 -19.12
C CYS A 338 3.53 11.00 -20.63
N ARG A 339 4.49 11.67 -21.28
CA ARG A 339 4.80 11.41 -22.70
C ARG A 339 5.27 9.98 -22.93
N GLU A 340 5.21 9.56 -24.18
CA GLU A 340 5.73 8.26 -24.61
C GLU A 340 7.21 8.11 -24.23
N GLY A 341 7.54 6.96 -23.63
CA GLY A 341 8.88 6.66 -23.10
C GLY A 341 9.22 7.25 -21.73
N GLU A 342 8.26 7.90 -21.06
CA GLU A 342 8.40 8.39 -19.69
C GLU A 342 7.52 7.62 -18.70
N VAL A 343 7.96 7.53 -17.44
CA VAL A 343 7.25 6.86 -16.35
C VAL A 343 6.99 7.85 -15.22
N GLY A 344 5.78 7.83 -14.63
CA GLY A 344 5.40 8.80 -13.61
C GLY A 344 3.92 8.77 -13.22
N ASP A 345 3.49 9.70 -12.37
CA ASP A 345 2.06 9.98 -12.07
C ASP A 345 1.46 11.05 -12.98
N GLY A 346 2.23 11.51 -13.98
CA GLY A 346 1.89 12.67 -14.78
C GLY A 346 2.11 14.01 -14.08
N ARG A 347 2.36 14.04 -12.76
CA ARG A 347 2.78 15.25 -12.02
C ARG A 347 4.30 15.32 -11.86
N ALA A 348 4.94 14.16 -11.83
CA ALA A 348 6.37 13.95 -11.97
C ALA A 348 6.58 12.85 -13.00
N CYS A 349 7.20 13.21 -14.13
CA CYS A 349 7.53 12.26 -15.20
C CYS A 349 9.05 12.16 -15.36
N TYR A 350 9.52 10.92 -15.58
CA TYR A 350 10.92 10.58 -15.70
C TYR A 350 11.16 9.87 -17.03
N GLY A 351 12.06 10.40 -17.86
CA GLY A 351 12.54 9.75 -19.06
C GLY A 351 13.65 8.73 -18.78
N HIS A 352 14.29 8.23 -19.82
CA HIS A 352 15.43 7.32 -19.69
C HIS A 352 16.63 7.95 -18.97
N LEU A 353 17.57 7.12 -18.49
CA LEU A 353 18.70 7.51 -17.65
C LEU A 353 19.50 8.66 -18.25
N LEU A 354 19.88 8.55 -19.52
CA LEU A 354 20.64 9.61 -20.19
C LEU A 354 19.88 10.95 -20.23
N HIS A 355 18.55 10.93 -20.41
CA HIS A 355 17.71 12.13 -20.39
C HIS A 355 17.68 12.77 -19.01
N GLU A 356 17.45 11.99 -17.96
CA GLU A 356 17.38 12.52 -16.59
C GLU A 356 18.74 13.05 -16.10
N ILE A 357 19.85 12.44 -16.53
CA ILE A 357 21.20 12.94 -16.24
C ILE A 357 21.44 14.30 -16.94
N GLN A 358 21.00 14.45 -18.21
CA GLN A 358 21.06 15.72 -18.94
C GLN A 358 20.17 16.80 -18.30
N LYS A 359 18.96 16.43 -17.85
CA LYS A 359 18.02 17.32 -17.16
C LYS A 359 18.61 17.90 -15.87
N VAL A 360 19.32 17.07 -15.09
CA VAL A 360 20.05 17.53 -13.89
C VAL A 360 21.20 18.49 -14.25
N SER A 361 21.86 18.32 -15.39
CA SER A 361 22.94 19.23 -15.81
C SER A 361 22.47 20.63 -16.22
N GLN A 362 21.19 20.76 -16.59
CA GLN A 362 20.57 22.02 -17.04
C GLN A 362 20.05 22.88 -15.87
N LEU A 363 19.97 22.33 -14.66
CA LEU A 363 19.47 23.02 -13.47
C LEU A 363 20.62 23.64 -12.64
N GLY A 364 20.74 24.97 -12.66
CA GLY A 364 21.63 25.75 -11.79
C GLY A 364 23.11 25.85 -12.21
N VAL A 365 24.00 26.19 -11.26
CA VAL A 365 25.45 26.48 -11.45
C VAL A 365 26.30 25.24 -11.80
N VAL A 366 25.67 24.10 -12.10
CA VAL A 366 26.32 22.77 -12.24
C VAL A 366 26.67 22.43 -13.70
N PHE A 367 26.34 23.30 -14.65
CA PHE A 367 26.57 23.07 -16.09
C PHE A 367 28.01 22.71 -16.47
N LEU A 368 29.01 23.25 -15.76
CA LEU A 368 30.43 22.99 -16.03
C LEU A 368 30.93 21.65 -15.46
N ARG A 369 30.20 21.02 -14.53
CA ARG A 369 30.71 19.84 -13.79
C ARG A 369 30.36 18.49 -14.39
N LEU A 370 29.32 18.42 -15.23
CA LEU A 370 28.84 17.15 -15.81
C LEU A 370 29.17 16.98 -17.29
N ARG A 371 29.78 17.97 -17.96
CA ARG A 371 30.03 17.91 -19.41
C ARG A 371 30.86 16.69 -19.84
N VAL A 372 31.96 16.42 -19.15
CA VAL A 372 32.87 15.30 -19.47
C VAL A 372 32.14 13.97 -19.27
N THR A 373 31.38 13.84 -18.17
CA THR A 373 30.58 12.65 -17.87
C THR A 373 29.48 12.43 -18.91
N LEU A 374 28.77 13.49 -19.32
CA LEU A 374 27.76 13.41 -20.37
C LEU A 374 28.37 12.99 -21.70
N ALA A 375 29.52 13.55 -22.08
CA ALA A 375 30.24 13.13 -23.28
C ALA A 375 30.66 11.66 -23.22
N MET A 376 31.15 11.19 -22.06
CA MET A 376 31.51 9.78 -21.84
C MET A 376 30.29 8.86 -21.99
N LEU A 377 29.17 9.19 -21.36
CA LEU A 377 27.96 8.35 -21.40
C LEU A 377 27.31 8.37 -22.79
N ASP A 378 27.25 9.53 -23.46
CA ASP A 378 26.63 9.67 -24.78
C ASP A 378 27.48 9.05 -25.91
N GLN A 379 28.81 9.13 -25.84
CA GLN A 379 29.68 8.49 -26.82
C GLN A 379 29.93 7.00 -26.54
N GLY A 380 29.92 6.61 -25.27
CA GLY A 380 30.31 5.27 -24.84
C GLY A 380 29.14 4.30 -24.66
N CYS A 381 28.05 4.76 -24.04
CA CYS A 381 26.99 3.89 -23.50
C CYS A 381 25.58 4.43 -23.81
N ARG A 382 25.40 5.19 -24.90
CA ARG A 382 24.09 5.81 -25.22
C ARG A 382 23.00 4.78 -25.48
N GLU A 383 23.28 3.77 -26.29
CA GLU A 383 22.30 2.75 -26.69
C GLU A 383 21.70 2.10 -25.44
N ILE A 384 22.54 1.46 -24.62
CA ILE A 384 22.12 0.80 -23.37
C ILE A 384 21.39 1.73 -22.38
N LEU A 385 21.80 3.00 -22.25
CA LEU A 385 21.18 3.96 -21.32
C LEU A 385 19.85 4.55 -21.81
N THR A 386 19.50 4.34 -23.08
CA THR A 386 18.27 4.84 -23.69
C THR A 386 17.27 3.74 -24.02
N THR A 387 17.73 2.53 -24.33
CA THR A 387 16.87 1.43 -24.82
C THR A 387 16.73 0.27 -23.84
N SER A 388 17.56 0.19 -22.80
CA SER A 388 17.67 -1.00 -21.94
C SER A 388 17.65 -0.64 -20.46
N GLY A 389 17.37 -1.61 -19.61
CA GLY A 389 17.36 -1.44 -18.15
C GLY A 389 16.76 -2.65 -17.42
N PRO A 390 16.70 -2.60 -16.08
CA PRO A 390 17.06 -1.47 -15.24
C PRO A 390 18.57 -1.37 -14.95
N PHE A 391 19.09 -0.14 -14.86
CA PHE A 391 20.48 0.11 -14.46
C PHE A 391 20.61 1.08 -13.29
N THR A 392 21.75 1.00 -12.61
CA THR A 392 22.21 2.01 -11.65
C THR A 392 23.46 2.68 -12.21
N VAL A 393 23.40 3.99 -12.41
CA VAL A 393 24.51 4.76 -12.99
C VAL A 393 25.18 5.63 -11.92
N LEU A 394 26.49 5.49 -11.76
CA LEU A 394 27.32 6.39 -10.97
C LEU A 394 27.74 7.55 -11.88
N VAL A 395 27.30 8.77 -11.57
CA VAL A 395 27.47 9.94 -12.43
C VAL A 395 28.47 10.90 -11.79
N PRO A 396 29.73 10.92 -12.25
CA PRO A 396 30.74 11.83 -11.74
C PRO A 396 30.40 13.30 -11.95
N SER A 397 30.46 14.08 -10.86
CA SER A 397 30.46 15.55 -10.88
C SER A 397 31.91 16.05 -10.84
N LEU A 398 32.53 16.18 -12.00
CA LEU A 398 33.93 16.59 -12.16
C LEU A 398 34.07 18.11 -12.00
N SER A 399 34.90 18.59 -11.07
CA SER A 399 35.15 20.02 -10.90
C SER A 399 36.29 20.58 -11.77
N SER A 400 37.16 19.74 -12.33
CA SER A 400 38.45 20.24 -12.84
C SER A 400 39.22 19.24 -13.72
N VAL A 401 38.75 18.84 -14.90
CA VAL A 401 39.66 18.25 -15.90
C VAL A 401 39.21 18.53 -17.34
N SER A 402 39.98 19.36 -18.04
CA SER A 402 39.94 19.52 -19.50
C SER A 402 40.79 18.41 -20.15
N ARG A 403 40.31 17.17 -20.12
CA ARG A 403 40.88 16.07 -20.92
C ARG A 403 39.91 15.75 -22.05
N THR A 404 40.37 15.86 -23.28
CA THR A 404 39.64 15.38 -24.46
C THR A 404 39.54 13.86 -24.38
N MET A 405 38.33 13.34 -24.29
CA MET A 405 38.06 11.90 -24.27
C MET A 405 37.72 11.45 -25.69
N ASN A 406 38.39 10.40 -26.17
CA ASN A 406 38.06 9.79 -27.45
C ASN A 406 36.93 8.74 -27.26
N ALA A 407 36.31 8.30 -28.35
CA ALA A 407 35.18 7.36 -28.30
C ALA A 407 35.57 5.95 -27.76
N SER A 408 36.84 5.54 -27.88
CA SER A 408 37.31 4.25 -27.36
C SER A 408 37.39 4.25 -25.84
N ILE A 409 38.05 5.27 -25.28
CA ILE A 409 38.18 5.49 -23.84
C ILE A 409 36.79 5.72 -23.23
N ALA A 410 35.91 6.45 -23.91
CA ALA A 410 34.54 6.66 -23.45
C ALA A 410 33.78 5.33 -23.28
N ARG A 411 33.88 4.40 -24.26
CA ARG A 411 33.26 3.07 -24.20
C ARG A 411 33.81 2.20 -23.06
N GLN A 412 35.11 2.28 -22.81
CA GLN A 412 35.75 1.52 -21.74
C GLN A 412 35.39 2.07 -20.36
N LEU A 413 35.42 3.39 -20.18
CA LEU A 413 35.16 4.02 -18.88
C LEU A 413 33.68 4.06 -18.51
N CYS A 414 32.76 4.17 -19.48
CA CYS A 414 31.34 4.28 -19.15
C CYS A 414 30.80 3.02 -18.44
N LYS A 415 31.25 1.83 -18.84
CA LYS A 415 30.82 0.54 -18.27
C LYS A 415 31.22 0.35 -16.82
N GLN A 416 32.34 0.93 -16.39
CA GLN A 416 32.77 0.96 -14.98
C GLN A 416 31.78 1.73 -14.08
N HIS A 417 30.95 2.58 -14.67
CA HIS A 417 30.02 3.44 -13.94
C HIS A 417 28.56 2.97 -14.04
N ILE A 418 28.31 1.84 -14.71
CA ILE A 418 26.97 1.27 -14.89
C ILE A 418 26.93 -0.07 -14.17
N ILE A 419 25.92 -0.26 -13.35
CA ILE A 419 25.64 -1.49 -12.62
C ILE A 419 24.27 -2.00 -13.09
N ALA A 420 24.14 -3.30 -13.31
CA ALA A 420 22.85 -3.89 -13.65
C ALA A 420 21.92 -3.97 -12.43
N GLY A 421 20.64 -3.65 -12.62
CA GLY A 421 19.65 -3.60 -11.54
C GLY A 421 19.44 -2.20 -10.93
N GLN A 422 18.40 -2.06 -10.11
CA GLN A 422 18.09 -0.82 -9.36
C GLN A 422 18.63 -0.92 -7.93
N HIS A 423 19.78 -0.31 -7.67
CA HIS A 423 20.48 -0.38 -6.38
C HIS A 423 20.18 0.84 -5.50
N ILE A 424 18.98 0.86 -4.91
CA ILE A 424 18.53 1.99 -4.09
C ILE A 424 19.30 2.03 -2.76
N LEU A 425 19.82 3.20 -2.42
CA LEU A 425 20.51 3.45 -1.15
C LEU A 425 19.52 3.99 -0.10
N GLU A 426 19.07 3.13 0.80
CA GLU A 426 18.14 3.52 1.88
C GLU A 426 18.85 4.20 3.05
N GLU A 427 18.18 5.10 3.77
CA GLU A 427 18.78 5.88 4.88
C GLU A 427 18.83 5.13 6.23
N LEU A 428 18.19 3.95 6.33
CA LEU A 428 17.92 3.30 7.62
C LEU A 428 19.01 2.30 8.06
N GLY A 429 19.81 2.74 9.04
CA GLY A 429 20.21 1.99 10.24
C GLY A 429 21.20 0.83 10.11
N THR A 430 21.30 0.16 8.97
CA THR A 430 22.22 -0.97 8.80
C THR A 430 23.53 -0.46 8.18
N ARG A 431 24.64 -0.57 8.94
CA ARG A 431 26.01 -0.43 8.40
C ARG A 431 26.35 -1.62 7.51
N GLN A 432 25.52 -1.88 6.51
CA GLN A 432 25.73 -2.98 5.57
C GLN A 432 26.68 -2.50 4.48
N THR A 433 27.81 -3.19 4.40
CA THR A 433 28.68 -3.14 3.24
C THR A 433 27.96 -3.87 2.10
N ARG A 434 27.70 -3.15 1.00
CA ARG A 434 27.08 -3.71 -0.21
C ARG A 434 28.18 -3.94 -1.26
N ARG A 435 28.07 -5.04 -2.01
CA ARG A 435 28.95 -5.31 -3.16
C ARG A 435 28.13 -5.20 -4.42
N TRP A 436 28.64 -4.46 -5.41
CA TRP A 436 28.04 -4.33 -6.72
C TRP A 436 29.04 -4.69 -7.81
N TRP A 437 28.54 -5.17 -8.95
CA TRP A 437 29.36 -5.44 -10.13
C TRP A 437 29.03 -4.47 -11.24
N THR A 438 30.06 -3.83 -11.75
CA THR A 438 29.95 -2.94 -12.92
C THR A 438 29.74 -3.76 -14.19
N LEU A 439 29.21 -3.15 -15.26
CA LEU A 439 29.06 -3.82 -16.55
C LEU A 439 30.42 -4.19 -17.17
N ASP A 440 31.51 -3.63 -16.67
CA ASP A 440 32.88 -3.98 -17.05
C ASP A 440 33.43 -5.20 -16.29
N GLY A 441 32.68 -5.73 -15.31
CA GLY A 441 33.03 -6.90 -14.51
C GLY A 441 33.78 -6.58 -13.21
N GLN A 442 34.11 -5.31 -12.95
CA GLN A 442 34.76 -4.91 -11.70
C GLN A 442 33.80 -4.94 -10.51
N GLU A 443 34.29 -5.46 -9.38
CA GLU A 443 33.60 -5.42 -8.09
C GLU A 443 33.85 -4.07 -7.40
N ILE A 444 32.76 -3.42 -6.97
CA ILE A 444 32.80 -2.22 -6.14
C ILE A 444 32.13 -2.50 -4.80
N THR A 445 32.73 -1.94 -3.75
CA THR A 445 32.23 -2.09 -2.37
C THR A 445 31.71 -0.75 -1.90
N VAL A 446 30.41 -0.68 -1.60
CA VAL A 446 29.72 0.51 -1.10
C VAL A 446 29.54 0.39 0.40
N THR A 447 29.98 1.42 1.11
CA THR A 447 29.95 1.50 2.58
C THR A 447 29.31 2.80 3.03
N LEU A 448 28.53 2.73 4.11
CA LEU A 448 28.03 3.92 4.80
C LEU A 448 29.07 4.35 5.84
N ASN A 449 29.63 5.55 5.68
CA ASN A 449 30.63 6.06 6.60
C ASN A 449 30.00 6.61 7.90
N HIS A 450 30.83 6.96 8.88
CA HIS A 450 30.38 7.52 10.17
C HIS A 450 29.62 8.84 10.06
N PHE A 451 29.77 9.57 8.95
CA PHE A 451 29.10 10.85 8.68
C PHE A 451 27.80 10.67 7.89
N MET A 452 27.24 9.45 7.84
CA MET A 452 26.04 9.12 7.06
C MET A 452 26.17 9.41 5.56
N LYS A 453 27.40 9.38 5.03
CA LYS A 453 27.67 9.50 3.60
C LYS A 453 28.09 8.16 3.03
N TYR A 454 27.50 7.81 1.91
CA TYR A 454 27.89 6.63 1.17
C TYR A 454 29.21 6.86 0.43
N THR A 455 30.15 5.94 0.62
CA THR A 455 31.42 5.88 -0.11
C THR A 455 31.54 4.56 -0.83
N TYR A 456 32.28 4.53 -1.93
CA TYR A 456 32.57 3.27 -2.62
C TYR A 456 34.02 3.18 -3.06
N LYS A 457 34.49 1.94 -3.23
CA LYS A 457 35.85 1.61 -3.67
C LYS A 457 35.81 0.48 -4.69
N TYR A 458 36.67 0.55 -5.69
CA TYR A 458 36.93 -0.58 -6.58
C TYR A 458 37.85 -1.58 -5.89
N LYS A 459 37.56 -2.87 -6.03
CA LYS A 459 38.39 -3.95 -5.47
C LYS A 459 39.80 -3.93 -6.04
N ASP A 460 39.93 -3.65 -7.33
CA ASP A 460 41.23 -3.58 -8.02
C ASP A 460 42.06 -2.37 -7.56
N HIS A 461 41.41 -1.28 -7.12
CA HIS A 461 42.05 -0.02 -6.70
C HIS A 461 41.61 0.43 -5.29
N PRO A 462 41.98 -0.30 -4.22
CA PRO A 462 41.46 -0.07 -2.87
C PRO A 462 41.91 1.25 -2.23
N GLN A 463 42.96 1.87 -2.77
CA GLN A 463 43.51 3.16 -2.31
C GLN A 463 42.62 4.35 -2.72
N GLN A 464 41.84 4.22 -3.80
CA GLN A 464 40.97 5.28 -4.29
C GLN A 464 39.57 5.14 -3.70
N THR A 465 39.08 6.21 -3.07
CA THR A 465 37.75 6.24 -2.45
C THR A 465 36.89 7.33 -3.08
N PHE A 466 35.69 6.95 -3.49
CA PHE A 466 34.71 7.86 -4.07
C PHE A 466 33.57 8.10 -3.08
N THR A 467 32.95 9.28 -3.15
CA THR A 467 31.80 9.61 -2.31
C THR A 467 30.56 9.83 -3.18
N ILE A 468 29.43 9.27 -2.74
CA ILE A 468 28.12 9.51 -3.32
C ILE A 468 27.56 10.79 -2.69
N GLN A 469 27.48 11.85 -3.50
CA GLN A 469 27.04 13.18 -3.06
C GLN A 469 25.52 13.25 -2.90
N LYS A 470 24.79 12.68 -3.86
CA LYS A 470 23.34 12.58 -3.87
C LYS A 470 22.93 11.26 -4.49
N ALA A 471 21.97 10.58 -3.90
CA ALA A 471 21.56 9.23 -4.29
C ALA A 471 20.11 9.18 -4.77
N ASN A 472 19.77 8.07 -5.44
CA ASN A 472 18.40 7.67 -5.76
C ASN A 472 17.68 8.64 -6.70
N TYR A 473 18.38 9.20 -7.69
CA TYR A 473 17.69 9.93 -8.72
C TYR A 473 16.94 8.95 -9.64
N PRO A 474 15.63 9.14 -9.82
CA PRO A 474 14.79 8.28 -10.65
C PRO A 474 15.01 8.48 -12.17
N ALA A 475 14.98 7.40 -12.94
CA ALA A 475 14.80 7.38 -14.40
C ALA A 475 13.93 6.19 -14.87
N ALA A 476 13.23 6.31 -16.00
CA ALA A 476 12.33 5.29 -16.53
C ALA A 476 12.93 3.88 -16.59
N ASN A 477 14.23 3.77 -16.89
CA ASN A 477 14.99 2.53 -17.02
C ASN A 477 16.05 2.35 -15.93
N GLY A 478 15.86 2.95 -14.75
CA GLY A 478 16.76 2.72 -13.62
C GLY A 478 16.88 3.88 -12.64
N ILE A 479 18.06 4.00 -12.05
CA ILE A 479 18.41 5.07 -11.12
C ILE A 479 19.82 5.58 -11.37
N PHE A 480 20.13 6.77 -10.86
CA PHE A 480 21.50 7.24 -10.82
C PHE A 480 21.87 7.92 -9.50
N HIS A 481 23.16 7.89 -9.21
CA HIS A 481 23.77 8.55 -8.05
C HIS A 481 24.81 9.55 -8.55
N LEU A 482 24.79 10.78 -8.01
CA LEU A 482 25.84 11.76 -8.28
C LEU A 482 27.04 11.46 -7.39
N VAL A 483 28.23 11.32 -7.98
CA VAL A 483 29.47 10.94 -7.29
C VAL A 483 30.58 11.97 -7.46
N THR A 484 31.60 11.92 -6.60
CA THR A 484 32.64 12.96 -6.54
C THR A 484 33.56 13.04 -7.76
N ALA A 485 33.93 11.91 -8.36
CA ALA A 485 34.97 11.88 -9.38
C ALA A 485 34.81 10.68 -10.33
N LEU A 486 35.40 10.81 -11.51
CA LEU A 486 35.46 9.77 -12.53
C LEU A 486 36.62 8.80 -12.21
N GLN A 487 36.37 7.50 -12.34
CA GLN A 487 37.44 6.51 -12.39
C GLN A 487 38.12 6.61 -13.77
N TRP A 488 39.33 7.18 -13.81
CA TRP A 488 40.08 7.40 -15.07
C TRP A 488 40.98 6.23 -15.45
N GLN A 489 41.29 5.35 -14.50
CA GLN A 489 42.16 4.21 -14.79
C GLN A 489 41.28 3.10 -15.40
N PRO A 490 41.56 2.66 -16.64
CA PRO A 490 40.95 1.47 -17.16
C PRO A 490 41.30 0.26 -16.26
N PRO A 491 40.53 -0.82 -16.31
CA PRO A 491 40.84 -2.03 -15.58
C PRO A 491 42.20 -2.57 -16.05
N PRO A 492 42.92 -3.35 -15.22
CA PRO A 492 44.10 -4.07 -15.68
C PRO A 492 43.80 -4.84 -16.98
N GLU A 493 44.45 -4.43 -18.07
CA GLU A 493 44.12 -4.85 -19.43
C GLU A 493 44.48 -6.33 -19.67
N LEU A 494 43.51 -7.10 -20.16
CA LEU A 494 43.81 -8.24 -21.02
C LEU A 494 44.20 -7.67 -22.40
N PRO A 495 45.12 -8.29 -23.16
CA PRO A 495 45.52 -7.78 -24.46
C PRO A 495 44.33 -7.71 -25.42
N GLU A 496 43.78 -6.51 -25.62
CA GLU A 496 42.82 -6.24 -26.70
C GLU A 496 43.61 -5.94 -27.97
N ASP A 497 43.47 -6.78 -28.99
CA ASP A 497 44.06 -6.53 -30.30
C ASP A 497 43.00 -6.76 -31.39
N PRO A 498 42.32 -5.69 -31.85
CA PRO A 498 41.31 -5.80 -32.89
C PRO A 498 41.90 -6.23 -34.25
N LYS A 499 43.21 -6.43 -34.37
CA LYS A 499 43.86 -6.99 -35.56
C LYS A 499 44.13 -8.49 -35.45
N ARG A 500 44.08 -9.08 -34.25
CA ARG A 500 44.31 -10.52 -34.02
C ARG A 500 43.00 -11.28 -33.92
N THR A 501 43.00 -12.52 -34.40
CA THR A 501 41.88 -13.44 -34.21
C THR A 501 41.75 -13.85 -32.74
N ILE A 502 40.57 -14.36 -32.36
CA ILE A 502 40.36 -14.94 -31.03
C ILE A 502 41.40 -16.04 -30.76
N GLY A 503 41.64 -16.95 -31.71
CA GLY A 503 42.66 -18.01 -31.56
C GLY A 503 44.05 -17.46 -31.24
N GLN A 504 44.49 -16.42 -31.96
CA GLN A 504 45.77 -15.75 -31.70
C GLN A 504 45.85 -15.08 -30.32
N ILE A 505 44.75 -14.49 -29.84
CA ILE A 505 44.69 -13.87 -28.52
C ILE A 505 44.79 -14.94 -27.43
N LEU A 506 44.05 -16.05 -27.56
CA LEU A 506 44.10 -17.16 -26.61
C LEU A 506 45.50 -17.79 -26.53
N ALA A 507 46.15 -18.01 -27.67
CA ALA A 507 47.49 -18.59 -27.74
C ALA A 507 48.60 -17.67 -27.17
N SER A 508 48.42 -16.35 -27.20
CA SER A 508 49.45 -15.39 -26.76
C SER A 508 49.23 -14.79 -25.36
N THR A 509 48.13 -15.13 -24.69
CA THR A 509 47.75 -14.52 -23.40
C THR A 509 47.80 -15.55 -22.26
N GLU A 510 48.69 -15.33 -21.28
CA GLU A 510 48.89 -16.24 -20.14
C GLU A 510 47.60 -16.54 -19.36
N ALA A 511 46.73 -15.55 -19.22
CA ALA A 511 45.45 -15.65 -18.50
C ALA A 511 44.45 -16.64 -19.14
N PHE A 512 44.68 -17.06 -20.39
CA PHE A 512 43.84 -18.02 -21.13
C PHE A 512 44.54 -19.37 -21.38
N SER A 513 45.77 -19.56 -20.89
CA SER A 513 46.60 -20.72 -21.20
C SER A 513 45.93 -22.08 -20.92
N ARG A 514 45.16 -22.21 -19.83
CA ARG A 514 44.47 -23.47 -19.50
C ARG A 514 43.37 -23.82 -20.51
N PHE A 515 42.61 -22.81 -20.95
CA PHE A 515 41.58 -23.01 -21.95
C PHE A 515 42.19 -23.28 -23.33
N GLU A 516 43.32 -22.64 -23.65
CA GLU A 516 44.03 -22.95 -24.88
C GLU A 516 44.53 -24.40 -24.92
N THR A 517 45.08 -24.91 -23.82
CA THR A 517 45.41 -26.35 -23.72
C THR A 517 44.18 -27.24 -23.97
N ILE A 518 42.99 -26.83 -23.50
CA ILE A 518 41.75 -27.55 -23.79
C ILE A 518 41.43 -27.55 -25.29
N LEU A 519 41.57 -26.40 -25.96
CA LEU A 519 41.34 -26.25 -27.39
C LEU A 519 42.28 -27.11 -28.23
N GLU A 520 43.58 -27.09 -27.91
CA GLU A 520 44.60 -27.90 -28.59
C GLU A 520 44.29 -29.39 -28.48
N ASN A 521 43.93 -29.88 -27.29
CA ASN A 521 43.65 -31.30 -27.06
C ASN A 521 42.33 -31.77 -27.69
N CYS A 522 41.36 -30.89 -27.94
CA CYS A 522 40.12 -31.26 -28.60
C CYS A 522 40.15 -31.09 -30.13
N GLY A 523 41.25 -30.56 -30.69
CA GLY A 523 41.43 -30.34 -32.13
C GLY A 523 40.54 -29.25 -32.70
N LEU A 524 40.15 -28.26 -31.89
CA LEU A 524 39.27 -27.14 -32.30
C LEU A 524 39.92 -25.74 -32.34
N PRO A 525 41.25 -25.51 -32.26
CA PRO A 525 41.76 -24.13 -32.28
C PRO A 525 41.45 -23.42 -33.61
N SER A 526 41.43 -24.15 -34.73
CA SER A 526 41.21 -23.61 -36.08
C SER A 526 39.83 -22.99 -36.32
N ILE A 527 38.80 -23.35 -35.54
CA ILE A 527 37.47 -22.71 -35.68
C ILE A 527 37.54 -21.24 -35.27
N LEU A 528 38.41 -20.89 -34.32
CA LEU A 528 38.54 -19.55 -33.75
C LEU A 528 39.45 -18.64 -34.58
N ASP A 529 40.07 -19.16 -35.63
CA ASP A 529 40.81 -18.39 -36.65
C ASP A 529 39.98 -18.10 -37.91
N GLY A 530 38.76 -18.65 -37.99
CA GLY A 530 37.83 -18.42 -39.09
C GLY A 530 37.30 -16.97 -39.16
N PRO A 531 36.54 -16.63 -40.21
CA PRO A 531 36.11 -15.25 -40.49
C PRO A 531 35.15 -14.63 -39.46
N GLY A 532 34.67 -15.39 -38.47
CA GLY A 532 33.74 -14.90 -37.45
C GLY A 532 32.42 -14.38 -38.04
N PRO A 533 31.65 -13.57 -37.30
CA PRO A 533 31.92 -13.09 -35.94
C PRO A 533 31.58 -14.14 -34.86
N PHE A 534 32.50 -14.33 -33.92
CA PHE A 534 32.33 -15.22 -32.77
C PHE A 534 32.13 -14.44 -31.45
N THR A 535 31.47 -15.09 -30.51
CA THR A 535 31.50 -14.73 -29.08
C THR A 535 32.00 -15.94 -28.32
N VAL A 536 33.11 -15.81 -27.61
CA VAL A 536 33.73 -16.93 -26.88
C VAL A 536 33.77 -16.63 -25.40
N PHE A 537 33.19 -17.53 -24.61
CA PHE A 537 33.22 -17.47 -23.16
C PHE A 537 34.39 -18.30 -22.65
N VAL A 538 35.42 -17.65 -22.11
CA VAL A 538 36.68 -18.31 -21.79
C VAL A 538 36.80 -18.46 -20.27
N PRO A 539 36.85 -19.68 -19.72
CA PRO A 539 37.09 -19.87 -18.29
C PRO A 539 38.49 -19.38 -17.91
N SER A 540 38.63 -18.73 -16.74
CA SER A 540 39.93 -18.36 -16.22
C SER A 540 40.75 -19.61 -15.86
N ASN A 541 42.08 -19.45 -15.75
CA ASN A 541 42.94 -20.56 -15.35
C ASN A 541 42.51 -21.17 -14.00
N GLU A 542 42.12 -20.33 -13.04
CA GLU A 542 41.61 -20.79 -11.75
C GLU A 542 40.32 -21.59 -11.89
N ALA A 543 39.42 -21.19 -12.81
CA ALA A 543 38.17 -21.90 -13.08
C ALA A 543 38.41 -23.32 -13.61
N VAL A 544 39.35 -23.47 -14.54
CA VAL A 544 39.73 -24.78 -15.10
C VAL A 544 40.43 -25.63 -14.03
N ASP A 545 41.28 -25.03 -13.20
CA ASP A 545 41.99 -25.74 -12.14
C ASP A 545 41.05 -26.27 -11.05
N MET A 546 39.88 -25.66 -10.85
CA MET A 546 38.84 -26.18 -9.95
C MET A 546 38.13 -27.46 -10.46
N LEU A 547 38.25 -27.83 -11.75
CA LEU A 547 37.73 -29.09 -12.30
C LEU A 547 38.64 -30.30 -12.08
N ARG A 548 39.67 -30.17 -11.22
CA ARG A 548 40.69 -31.21 -10.98
C ARG A 548 40.26 -32.27 -9.95
N ASP A 549 39.13 -32.93 -10.20
CA ASP A 549 38.60 -34.06 -9.40
C ASP A 549 38.56 -35.37 -10.21
N GLY A 550 39.45 -35.53 -11.19
CA GLY A 550 39.46 -36.65 -12.14
C GLY A 550 38.60 -36.42 -13.39
N ARG A 551 37.64 -35.48 -13.35
CA ARG A 551 36.83 -35.10 -14.53
C ARG A 551 37.68 -34.59 -15.68
N LEU A 552 38.63 -33.71 -15.39
CA LEU A 552 39.50 -33.12 -16.41
C LEU A 552 40.39 -34.18 -17.09
N ILE A 553 40.93 -35.12 -16.31
CA ILE A 553 41.73 -36.25 -16.85
C ILE A 553 40.87 -37.13 -17.76
N TYR A 554 39.65 -37.46 -17.33
CA TYR A 554 38.72 -38.25 -18.14
C TYR A 554 38.38 -37.53 -19.45
N LEU A 555 38.08 -36.23 -19.41
CA LEU A 555 37.78 -35.41 -20.59
C LEU A 555 38.93 -35.40 -21.62
N PHE A 556 40.19 -35.37 -21.16
CA PHE A 556 41.37 -35.43 -22.04
C PHE A 556 41.73 -36.82 -22.55
N THR A 557 41.11 -37.88 -22.01
CA THR A 557 41.43 -39.27 -22.36
C THR A 557 40.23 -39.96 -22.99
N ALA A 558 39.43 -40.69 -22.20
CA ALA A 558 38.30 -41.47 -22.68
C ALA A 558 37.06 -40.62 -23.03
N GLY A 559 37.02 -39.35 -22.61
CA GLY A 559 35.88 -38.45 -22.72
C GLY A 559 35.97 -37.40 -23.82
N LEU A 560 36.79 -37.61 -24.87
CA LEU A 560 37.08 -36.59 -25.89
C LEU A 560 35.82 -36.01 -26.57
N SER A 561 34.78 -36.82 -26.80
CA SER A 561 33.50 -36.35 -27.36
C SER A 561 32.78 -35.35 -26.43
N LYS A 562 32.80 -35.61 -25.12
CA LYS A 562 32.28 -34.69 -24.10
C LYS A 562 33.13 -33.42 -24.01
N LEU A 563 34.45 -33.52 -24.19
CA LEU A 563 35.34 -32.36 -24.21
C LEU A 563 35.05 -31.45 -25.42
N GLN A 564 34.85 -32.03 -26.60
CA GLN A 564 34.46 -31.26 -27.79
C GLN A 564 33.11 -30.55 -27.61
N GLU A 565 32.14 -31.22 -26.99
CA GLU A 565 30.84 -30.61 -26.68
C GLU A 565 30.97 -29.48 -25.64
N LEU A 566 31.80 -29.66 -24.60
CA LEU A 566 32.12 -28.62 -23.62
C LEU A 566 32.70 -27.39 -24.31
N VAL A 567 33.68 -27.54 -25.20
CA VAL A 567 34.28 -26.41 -25.93
C VAL A 567 33.25 -25.72 -26.83
N LYS A 568 32.45 -26.48 -27.59
CA LYS A 568 31.38 -25.91 -28.43
C LYS A 568 30.33 -25.15 -27.63
N TYR A 569 30.10 -25.52 -26.38
CA TYR A 569 29.18 -24.82 -25.48
C TYR A 569 29.72 -23.45 -25.01
N HIS A 570 31.03 -23.25 -25.05
CA HIS A 570 31.67 -21.97 -24.75
C HIS A 570 31.76 -21.02 -25.95
N ILE A 571 31.37 -21.45 -27.15
CA ILE A 571 31.48 -20.68 -28.39
C ILE A 571 30.08 -20.38 -28.94
N SER A 572 29.86 -19.14 -29.40
CA SER A 572 28.68 -18.75 -30.17
C SER A 572 29.10 -18.12 -31.50
N SER A 573 28.42 -18.52 -32.58
CA SER A 573 28.61 -17.99 -33.94
C SER A 573 27.49 -17.03 -34.37
N GLN A 574 26.63 -16.60 -33.44
CA GLN A 574 25.46 -15.75 -33.73
C GLN A 574 25.79 -14.25 -33.88
N GLY A 575 27.07 -13.87 -33.83
CA GLY A 575 27.47 -12.48 -33.82
C GLY A 575 28.55 -12.16 -32.79
N GLN A 576 29.07 -10.94 -32.89
CA GLN A 576 29.87 -10.31 -31.85
C GLN A 576 28.92 -9.73 -30.80
N LEU A 577 28.72 -10.45 -29.70
CA LEU A 577 27.82 -10.08 -28.62
C LEU A 577 28.63 -9.39 -27.53
N THR A 578 28.71 -8.07 -27.59
CA THR A 578 29.24 -7.27 -26.48
C THR A 578 28.33 -7.39 -25.25
N ILE A 579 28.78 -6.97 -24.07
CA ILE A 579 28.02 -7.11 -22.82
C ILE A 579 26.62 -6.49 -22.92
N GLU A 580 26.51 -5.36 -23.62
CA GLU A 580 25.26 -4.64 -23.87
C GLU A 580 24.28 -5.47 -24.73
N LYS A 581 24.79 -6.15 -25.76
CA LYS A 581 24.00 -7.05 -26.62
C LYS A 581 23.68 -8.36 -25.91
N LEU A 582 24.57 -8.82 -25.05
CA LEU A 582 24.43 -10.06 -24.30
C LEU A 582 23.29 -9.96 -23.29
N ILE A 583 23.27 -8.89 -22.48
CA ILE A 583 22.21 -8.67 -21.48
C ILE A 583 20.85 -8.36 -22.13
N SER A 584 20.82 -7.63 -23.25
CA SER A 584 19.58 -7.28 -23.95
C SER A 584 18.93 -8.49 -24.62
N LYS A 585 19.72 -9.42 -25.18
CA LYS A 585 19.21 -10.68 -25.73
C LYS A 585 18.73 -11.64 -24.65
N GLY A 586 19.36 -11.66 -23.47
CA GLY A 586 19.02 -12.54 -22.35
C GLY A 586 19.28 -14.04 -22.57
N ARG A 587 19.62 -14.44 -23.80
CA ARG A 587 19.93 -15.83 -24.19
C ARG A 587 20.85 -15.85 -25.40
N VAL A 588 21.73 -16.85 -25.45
CA VAL A 588 22.69 -17.04 -26.54
C VAL A 588 22.64 -18.48 -27.02
N LEU A 589 22.55 -18.68 -28.34
CA LEU A 589 22.70 -20.00 -28.93
C LEU A 589 24.19 -20.31 -29.14
N THR A 590 24.64 -21.43 -28.59
CA THR A 590 26.03 -21.91 -28.67
C THR A 590 26.25 -22.80 -29.88
N VAL A 591 27.51 -23.04 -30.26
CA VAL A 591 27.88 -23.98 -31.33
C VAL A 591 27.54 -25.43 -30.96
N ALA A 592 27.35 -25.73 -29.68
CA ALA A 592 26.81 -27.01 -29.20
C ALA A 592 25.29 -27.15 -29.46
N ASN A 593 24.65 -26.19 -30.15
CA ASN A 593 23.21 -26.13 -30.39
C ASN A 593 22.38 -26.11 -29.09
N GLN A 594 22.95 -25.53 -28.04
CA GLN A 594 22.31 -25.36 -26.74
C GLN A 594 22.20 -23.88 -26.39
N VAL A 595 21.13 -23.52 -25.67
CA VAL A 595 20.86 -22.14 -25.27
C VAL A 595 21.49 -21.85 -23.92
N LEU A 596 22.36 -20.85 -23.88
CA LEU A 596 22.94 -20.29 -22.68
C LEU A 596 22.09 -19.11 -22.21
N ALA A 597 21.44 -19.24 -21.05
CA ALA A 597 20.70 -18.14 -20.44
C ALA A 597 21.66 -17.10 -19.83
N VAL A 598 21.28 -15.82 -19.91
CA VAL A 598 22.01 -14.70 -19.32
C VAL A 598 21.14 -14.14 -18.19
N ASN A 599 21.60 -14.28 -16.95
CA ASN A 599 20.91 -13.82 -15.76
C ASN A 599 21.71 -12.71 -15.07
N ILE A 600 21.04 -11.91 -14.25
CA ILE A 600 21.66 -10.82 -13.50
C ILE A 600 21.32 -11.05 -12.03
N SER A 601 22.35 -11.10 -11.17
CA SER A 601 22.16 -11.25 -9.72
C SER A 601 21.60 -9.98 -9.10
N GLU A 602 21.09 -10.08 -7.87
CA GLU A 602 20.66 -8.91 -7.09
C GLU A 602 21.79 -7.89 -6.87
N GLU A 603 23.05 -8.34 -6.85
CA GLU A 603 24.24 -7.52 -6.73
C GLU A 603 24.69 -6.89 -8.08
N GLY A 604 23.94 -7.13 -9.17
CA GLY A 604 24.25 -6.63 -10.52
C GLY A 604 25.28 -7.44 -11.29
N ARG A 605 25.60 -8.67 -10.83
CA ARG A 605 26.58 -9.55 -11.46
C ARG A 605 25.94 -10.34 -12.59
N ILE A 606 26.61 -10.42 -13.73
CA ILE A 606 26.10 -11.13 -14.90
C ILE A 606 26.54 -12.59 -14.83
N LEU A 607 25.56 -13.50 -14.89
CA LEU A 607 25.69 -14.93 -14.70
C LEU A 607 25.24 -15.67 -15.95
N LEU A 608 25.97 -16.72 -16.34
CA LEU A 608 25.70 -17.50 -17.54
C LEU A 608 25.35 -18.95 -17.21
N GLY A 609 24.35 -19.47 -17.93
CA GLY A 609 23.94 -20.86 -17.85
C GLY A 609 23.19 -21.23 -16.57
N PRO A 610 22.84 -22.52 -16.42
CA PRO A 610 22.01 -22.99 -15.31
C PRO A 610 22.72 -22.90 -13.95
N GLU A 611 24.03 -23.14 -13.92
CA GLU A 611 24.86 -23.05 -12.70
C GLU A 611 25.19 -21.61 -12.31
N GLY A 612 24.78 -20.61 -13.10
CA GLY A 612 25.01 -19.20 -12.81
C GLY A 612 26.49 -18.82 -12.78
N VAL A 613 27.27 -19.22 -13.79
CA VAL A 613 28.71 -18.94 -13.86
C VAL A 613 28.96 -17.45 -14.09
N PRO A 614 29.70 -16.75 -13.22
CA PRO A 614 29.85 -15.30 -13.33
C PRO A 614 30.88 -14.89 -14.38
N LEU A 615 30.61 -13.75 -15.02
CA LEU A 615 31.57 -13.02 -15.83
C LEU A 615 32.59 -12.27 -14.96
N ARG A 616 33.86 -12.37 -15.32
CA ARG A 616 35.01 -11.71 -14.64
C ARG A 616 35.50 -10.49 -15.40
N ARG A 617 35.69 -10.64 -16.71
CA ARG A 617 36.09 -9.58 -17.66
C ARG A 617 35.24 -9.74 -18.90
N VAL A 618 34.83 -8.63 -19.50
CA VAL A 618 33.93 -8.62 -20.64
C VAL A 618 34.53 -7.84 -21.79
N ASP A 619 34.00 -8.06 -22.99
CA ASP A 619 34.25 -7.21 -24.16
C ASP A 619 35.70 -7.13 -24.63
N VAL A 620 36.50 -8.19 -24.44
CA VAL A 620 37.85 -8.26 -25.01
C VAL A 620 37.71 -8.40 -26.53
N LEU A 621 38.01 -7.32 -27.25
CA LEU A 621 37.78 -7.22 -28.70
C LEU A 621 38.86 -7.97 -29.50
N ALA A 622 38.41 -8.69 -30.53
CA ALA A 622 39.24 -9.40 -31.50
C ALA A 622 38.80 -9.06 -32.92
N ALA A 623 39.64 -9.36 -33.92
CA ALA A 623 39.36 -9.12 -35.34
C ALA A 623 38.12 -9.87 -35.86
N ASN A 624 37.86 -11.06 -35.32
CA ASN A 624 36.78 -11.95 -35.75
C ASN A 624 35.74 -12.20 -34.63
N GLY A 625 35.68 -11.36 -33.60
CA GLY A 625 34.69 -11.54 -32.53
C GLY A 625 34.98 -10.83 -31.21
N VAL A 626 34.49 -11.42 -30.12
CA VAL A 626 34.66 -10.91 -28.76
C VAL A 626 34.85 -12.06 -27.76
N ILE A 627 35.70 -11.82 -26.76
CA ILE A 627 35.99 -12.76 -25.68
C ILE A 627 35.40 -12.21 -24.37
N HIS A 628 34.77 -13.11 -23.61
CA HIS A 628 34.26 -12.85 -22.27
C HIS A 628 34.87 -13.85 -21.29
N MET A 629 35.62 -13.39 -20.30
CA MET A 629 36.27 -14.26 -19.31
C MET A 629 35.30 -14.65 -18.18
N LEU A 630 35.29 -15.91 -17.79
CA LEU A 630 34.46 -16.48 -16.72
C LEU A 630 35.27 -16.88 -15.49
N GLU A 631 34.65 -16.89 -14.30
CA GLU A 631 35.26 -17.47 -13.08
C GLU A 631 34.92 -18.94 -12.86
N GLY A 632 34.17 -19.54 -13.78
CA GLY A 632 33.80 -20.95 -13.77
C GLY A 632 33.79 -21.53 -15.18
N VAL A 633 33.61 -22.84 -15.29
CA VAL A 633 33.49 -23.54 -16.58
C VAL A 633 32.02 -23.83 -16.86
N LEU A 634 31.56 -23.50 -18.06
CA LEU A 634 30.20 -23.81 -18.50
C LEU A 634 30.11 -25.31 -18.82
N LEU A 635 29.37 -26.04 -18.01
CA LEU A 635 29.12 -27.47 -18.22
C LEU A 635 27.79 -27.64 -18.97
N PRO A 636 27.80 -28.18 -20.21
CA PRO A 636 26.56 -28.45 -20.92
C PRO A 636 25.79 -29.59 -20.21
N PRO A 637 24.46 -29.47 -20.02
CA PRO A 637 23.65 -30.52 -19.38
C PRO A 637 23.78 -31.90 -20.06
N THR A 638 24.08 -31.94 -21.36
CA THR A 638 24.22 -33.16 -22.16
C THR A 638 25.44 -34.01 -21.80
N ILE A 639 26.49 -33.44 -21.19
CA ILE A 639 27.68 -34.20 -20.80
C ILE A 639 27.65 -34.67 -19.34
N LEU A 640 26.61 -34.28 -18.59
CA LEU A 640 26.47 -34.62 -17.17
C LEU A 640 25.80 -36.01 -16.98
N PRO A 641 26.30 -36.85 -16.05
CA PRO A 641 27.53 -36.69 -15.28
C PRO A 641 28.79 -36.83 -16.16
N ILE A 642 29.84 -36.06 -15.85
CA ILE A 642 31.09 -36.06 -16.65
C ILE A 642 31.76 -37.43 -16.59
N LEU A 643 31.96 -37.95 -15.37
CA LEU A 643 32.52 -39.29 -15.17
C LEU A 643 31.46 -40.37 -15.42
N PRO A 644 31.85 -41.51 -16.04
CA PRO A 644 30.98 -42.66 -16.17
C PRO A 644 30.65 -43.23 -14.78
N LYS A 645 29.43 -43.78 -14.62
CA LYS A 645 29.07 -44.54 -13.42
C LYS A 645 29.66 -45.94 -13.54
N HIS A 646 30.59 -46.32 -12.66
CA HIS A 646 31.02 -47.71 -12.53
C HIS A 646 30.05 -48.46 -11.61
N CYS A 647 29.58 -49.63 -12.04
CA CYS A 647 28.70 -50.53 -11.28
C CYS A 647 29.43 -51.85 -11.03
N ASN A 648 30.48 -51.86 -10.20
CA ASN A 648 31.26 -53.06 -9.91
C ASN A 648 31.29 -53.47 -8.43
N GLU A 649 30.57 -52.79 -7.53
CA GLU A 649 30.51 -53.20 -6.13
C GLU A 649 29.28 -54.09 -5.85
N GLU A 650 29.53 -55.35 -5.50
CA GLU A 650 28.52 -56.23 -4.91
C GLU A 650 28.30 -55.84 -3.45
N GLN A 651 27.18 -55.18 -3.14
CA GLN A 651 26.80 -54.93 -1.75
C GLN A 651 26.09 -56.14 -1.15
N HIS A 652 26.68 -56.73 -0.11
CA HIS A 652 26.07 -57.78 0.69
C HIS A 652 25.22 -57.17 1.81
N LYS A 653 23.89 -57.25 1.70
CA LYS A 653 22.98 -56.86 2.78
C LYS A 653 22.70 -58.07 3.67
N ILE A 654 23.17 -58.05 4.92
CA ILE A 654 22.77 -59.06 5.92
C ILE A 654 21.34 -58.74 6.34
N VAL A 655 20.39 -59.60 5.96
CA VAL A 655 19.00 -59.51 6.43
C VAL A 655 18.89 -60.43 7.65
N ALA A 656 18.79 -59.86 8.84
CA ALA A 656 18.45 -60.63 10.03
C ALA A 656 16.98 -61.04 9.94
N VAL A 657 16.73 -62.34 9.73
CA VAL A 657 15.39 -62.92 9.77
C VAL A 657 15.00 -63.08 11.23
N SER A 658 14.07 -62.28 11.72
CA SER A 658 13.52 -62.42 13.08
C SER A 658 12.56 -63.61 13.14
N THR A 659 13.01 -64.75 13.66
CA THR A 659 12.12 -65.86 14.03
C THR A 659 11.56 -65.62 15.43
N SER A 660 10.25 -65.36 15.52
CA SER A 660 9.54 -65.27 16.80
C SER A 660 9.23 -66.65 17.37
N SER A 661 9.50 -66.79 18.68
CA SER A 661 8.95 -67.75 19.67
C SER A 661 9.79 -68.98 20.08
N TRP A 662 10.08 -68.99 21.40
CA TRP A 662 10.37 -70.08 22.36
C TRP A 662 11.64 -70.97 22.28
N SER A 663 12.50 -70.77 23.31
CA SER A 663 13.36 -71.70 24.08
C SER A 663 14.53 -72.47 23.41
N PRO A 664 15.68 -72.69 24.13
CA PRO A 664 16.97 -73.12 23.56
C PRO A 664 17.24 -74.64 23.75
N PRO A 665 18.43 -75.22 23.42
CA PRO A 665 19.53 -74.79 22.55
C PRO A 665 19.90 -75.85 21.47
N SER A 666 20.49 -75.44 20.34
CA SER A 666 21.73 -76.03 19.78
C SER A 666 21.99 -75.60 18.32
N ARG A 667 23.15 -74.96 18.14
CA ARG A 667 24.06 -74.94 16.97
C ARG A 667 23.52 -74.66 15.55
N ALA A 668 24.15 -73.63 14.96
CA ALA A 668 24.25 -73.24 13.53
C ALA A 668 23.18 -72.27 12.99
N GLU A 669 23.47 -70.96 13.07
CA GLU A 669 22.82 -69.94 12.22
C GLU A 669 23.38 -70.02 10.79
N GLN A 670 22.50 -70.28 9.82
CA GLN A 670 22.76 -70.06 8.40
C GLN A 670 22.43 -68.62 8.04
N VAL A 671 23.44 -67.84 7.63
CA VAL A 671 23.27 -66.49 7.07
C VAL A 671 23.04 -66.61 5.55
N ALA A 672 21.90 -66.15 5.06
CA ALA A 672 21.63 -66.02 3.63
C ALA A 672 22.02 -64.62 3.13
N PHE A 673 22.89 -64.54 2.12
CA PHE A 673 23.29 -63.29 1.47
C PHE A 673 22.38 -63.01 0.25
N LEU A 674 21.66 -61.89 0.26
CA LEU A 674 20.98 -61.36 -0.92
C LEU A 674 21.93 -60.39 -1.66
N ARG A 675 22.24 -60.68 -2.93
CA ARG A 675 23.00 -59.80 -3.84
C ARG A 675 22.04 -58.81 -4.51
N ALA A 676 22.34 -57.52 -4.43
CA ALA A 676 21.75 -56.50 -5.30
C ALA A 676 22.87 -55.52 -5.76
N PRO A 677 22.97 -55.22 -7.07
CA PRO A 677 23.99 -54.28 -7.56
C PRO A 677 23.61 -52.83 -7.22
N GLY A 678 24.53 -52.11 -6.56
CA GLY A 678 24.46 -50.66 -6.34
C GLY A 678 25.54 -49.95 -7.16
N CYS A 679 25.26 -48.74 -7.65
CA CYS A 679 26.22 -47.93 -8.44
C CYS A 679 26.55 -46.62 -7.72
N ILE A 680 27.83 -46.26 -7.62
CA ILE A 680 28.33 -45.01 -7.01
C ILE A 680 29.28 -44.33 -8.03
N PRO A 681 29.23 -42.99 -8.21
CA PRO A 681 30.23 -42.26 -9.00
C PRO A 681 31.61 -42.26 -8.31
N GLU A 682 32.68 -42.57 -9.04
CA GLU A 682 34.07 -42.46 -8.53
C GLU A 682 34.40 -40.99 -8.21
N GLY A 683 34.89 -40.74 -6.98
CA GLY A 683 35.28 -39.42 -6.50
C GLY A 683 35.25 -39.23 -4.98
N LEU A 684 34.63 -40.15 -4.23
CA LEU A 684 34.71 -40.20 -2.76
C LEU A 684 35.69 -41.28 -2.29
N HIS A 685 36.98 -41.10 -2.55
CA HIS A 685 38.01 -41.76 -1.75
C HIS A 685 38.95 -40.69 -1.16
N SER A 686 38.71 -40.36 0.11
CA SER A 686 39.64 -39.61 0.95
C SER A 686 40.95 -40.39 1.11
N PRO A 687 42.12 -39.74 1.12
CA PRO A 687 43.36 -40.37 1.57
C PRO A 687 43.45 -40.29 3.11
N ALA A 688 44.16 -41.26 3.68
CA ALA A 688 44.59 -41.37 5.08
C ALA A 688 43.68 -42.12 6.06
N CYS A 689 43.98 -43.39 6.25
CA CYS A 689 44.08 -43.99 7.59
C CYS A 689 45.21 -45.03 7.58
N SER A 690 46.44 -44.54 7.79
CA SER A 690 47.50 -45.36 8.40
C SER A 690 47.63 -44.91 9.85
N ARG A 691 47.36 -45.82 10.80
CA ARG A 691 48.23 -46.08 11.94
C ARG A 691 47.72 -47.27 12.74
N ASP A 692 48.65 -48.20 12.92
CA ASP A 692 48.67 -49.28 13.91
C ASP A 692 48.24 -48.83 15.30
N GLY A 693 47.61 -49.76 16.03
CA GLY A 693 47.33 -49.62 17.45
C GLY A 693 46.80 -50.93 18.03
N ASN A 694 47.68 -51.93 18.15
CA ASN A 694 47.45 -53.14 18.93
C ASN A 694 48.24 -53.02 20.25
N ARG A 695 47.67 -53.55 21.37
CA ARG A 695 48.14 -53.54 22.79
C ARG A 695 47.97 -52.22 23.56
N GLU A 696 47.63 -52.17 24.86
CA GLU A 696 47.38 -53.17 25.89
C GLU A 696 46.64 -52.50 27.08
N ARG A 697 46.00 -53.33 27.90
CA ARG A 697 45.47 -53.13 29.27
C ARG A 697 46.05 -51.93 30.06
N GLN A 698 45.19 -51.09 30.64
CA GLN A 698 44.76 -51.10 32.05
C GLN A 698 43.74 -49.98 32.29
#